data_AF-A0A4V6THS0-F1
#
_entry.id   AF-A0A4V6THS0-F1
#
_cell.length_a   1.000
_cell.length_b   1.000
_cell.length_c   1.000
_cell.angle_alpha   90.00
_cell.angle_beta   90.00
_cell.angle_gamma   90.00
#
_symmetry.space_group_name_H-M   'P 1'
#
loop_
_entity.id
_entity.type
_entity.pdbx_description
1 polymer ?
#
loop_
_entity_poly.entity_id
_entity_poly.type
_entity_poly.pdbx_seq_one_letter_code
_entity_poly.pdbx_strand_id
1 'polypeptide(L)'
;MHNVFQIGIGVRREALTITLSVKATPDNAETVLFYSSMSKRSFNPSTEPARGSRPLAQEDALLDSASAAKKAFQDRDQHIATLQDEFEALSMTNYQYVQTLEDRDNTITGLQQQLQDHEIVAKQLADQLEDIKQHDNQHKADHKTIVVLEAGLENLRAKYEKVLEKNHILKQRLEKSEDAVAETEVDKEQVAKWRIECDAAQKHVKENKEFKTVNTELRVLLDAATAEQSEDKKQLRIVELVRIKQMYEREIKELRSTVELTQATTTQPSQDEATEKIKTLEAQLRAARDDARTKIAELAARYHAEQDEITKHAAELEARLETAHNKTEKRIVDLEAQLSVCRNLPRTTDQDATGMNEALKKSLATVKSYFSSYHTEDESSQEIIELTRVNQVNQVDEKEIQALNSTVRNLQEGATEQNEPTKWMPEPVADIVLKLEQNLKRIEQWSRKHATDSVLNKGLVKTLFTSGNSMSTLLIDRSMAETASSGAAHDIDTWLFVSMAISAVALHCIIGDPFFAFHGDENDTSMFSAINAVGIAYVIQEIGLGDKEGSNAWRCQLFRLIEASTTHETGNLKYQAAKTGCEVSARLAKHCTLDMVDFLNPSTEAVVELANIFQAYADMAWSLWAQKWHIDVLRPAALNSKLQTQRLEYRSDSPYMDAHSLHFHVLENDEKALDGKEVLQVISPAVVVTGTADGNDYTRETVWAKAVVWMG
;
A
#
# COMPACT_ATOMS: atom_id res chain seq x y z
N MET A 1 -12.30 -34.91 30.56
CA MET A 1 -12.86 -34.79 31.92
C MET A 1 -14.37 -34.61 31.78
N HIS A 2 -15.15 -35.63 32.14
CA HIS A 2 -16.61 -35.66 32.01
C HIS A 2 -17.22 -35.57 33.40
N ASN A 3 -18.10 -34.60 33.61
CA ASN A 3 -19.09 -34.63 34.70
C ASN A 3 -20.43 -34.20 34.09
N VAL A 4 -21.28 -35.18 33.82
CA VAL A 4 -22.68 -35.01 33.42
C VAL A 4 -23.53 -35.19 34.68
N PHE A 5 -24.18 -34.12 35.13
CA PHE A 5 -25.21 -34.21 36.17
C PHE A 5 -26.56 -34.43 35.50
N GLN A 6 -27.13 -35.64 35.68
CA GLN A 6 -28.53 -35.93 35.38
C GLN A 6 -29.40 -35.56 36.58
N ILE A 7 -30.34 -34.62 36.41
CA ILE A 7 -31.47 -34.41 37.32
C ILE A 7 -32.71 -34.89 36.58
N GLY A 8 -33.24 -36.04 37.00
CA GLY A 8 -34.51 -36.56 36.52
C GLY A 8 -35.68 -35.95 37.30
N ILE A 9 -36.58 -35.25 36.61
CA ILE A 9 -37.88 -34.86 37.15
C ILE A 9 -38.94 -35.73 36.46
N GLY A 10 -39.46 -36.71 37.21
CA GLY A 10 -40.58 -37.53 36.79
C GLY A 10 -41.90 -36.79 37.05
N VAL A 11 -42.60 -36.39 35.99
CA VAL A 11 -43.97 -35.85 36.10
C VAL A 11 -44.95 -36.97 35.74
N ARG A 12 -45.77 -37.39 36.72
CA ARG A 12 -46.91 -38.28 36.51
C ARG A 12 -48.03 -37.52 35.80
N ARG A 13 -48.51 -38.08 34.69
CA ARG A 13 -49.72 -37.66 33.96
C ARG A 13 -50.93 -38.36 34.59
N GLU A 14 -51.82 -37.61 35.22
CA GLU A 14 -53.20 -38.04 35.44
C GLU A 14 -54.13 -37.13 34.64
N ALA A 15 -54.90 -37.75 33.74
CA ALA A 15 -55.83 -37.09 32.85
C ALA A 15 -57.21 -37.02 33.51
N LEU A 16 -57.81 -35.83 33.52
CA LEU A 16 -59.23 -35.63 33.86
C LEU A 16 -59.86 -34.77 32.77
N THR A 17 -60.57 -35.45 31.87
CA THR A 17 -61.37 -34.86 30.80
C THR A 17 -62.74 -34.51 31.38
N ILE A 18 -63.09 -33.22 31.45
CA ILE A 18 -64.47 -32.77 31.69
C ILE A 18 -64.88 -31.91 30.50
N THR A 19 -65.81 -32.44 29.70
CA THR A 19 -66.42 -31.77 28.55
C THR A 19 -67.66 -31.03 29.03
N LEU A 20 -67.65 -29.69 29.01
CA LEU A 20 -68.86 -28.87 29.18
C LEU A 20 -69.24 -28.24 27.85
N SER A 21 -70.34 -28.71 27.29
CA SER A 21 -71.02 -28.19 26.11
C SER A 21 -71.86 -26.98 26.51
N VAL A 22 -71.49 -25.79 26.05
CA VAL A 22 -72.29 -24.56 26.19
C VAL A 22 -73.10 -24.36 24.92
N LYS A 23 -74.42 -24.45 25.06
CA LYS A 23 -75.40 -24.19 24.01
C LYS A 23 -75.90 -22.75 24.16
N ALA A 24 -75.65 -21.93 23.16
CA ALA A 24 -76.09 -20.54 23.10
C ALA A 24 -77.58 -20.44 22.74
N THR A 25 -78.26 -19.43 23.32
CA THR A 25 -79.46 -18.79 22.75
C THR A 25 -79.44 -17.31 23.10
N PRO A 26 -79.70 -16.39 22.16
CA PRO A 26 -79.99 -14.98 22.44
C PRO A 26 -81.51 -14.76 22.55
N ASP A 27 -81.94 -13.80 23.38
CA ASP A 27 -82.83 -12.70 22.96
C ASP A 27 -83.42 -11.90 24.11
N ASN A 28 -83.63 -10.62 23.78
CA ASN A 28 -84.56 -9.63 24.33
C ASN A 28 -84.12 -8.72 25.48
N ALA A 29 -83.68 -7.55 25.01
CA ALA A 29 -83.78 -6.27 25.68
C ALA A 29 -85.24 -5.81 25.87
N GLU A 30 -85.35 -4.77 26.71
CA GLU A 30 -86.21 -3.59 26.59
C GLU A 30 -87.30 -3.35 27.66
N THR A 31 -87.16 -2.16 28.28
CA THR A 31 -88.21 -1.19 28.65
C THR A 31 -88.56 -1.01 30.13
N VAL A 32 -87.95 0.04 30.68
CA VAL A 32 -88.40 0.86 31.80
C VAL A 32 -89.59 1.72 31.36
N LEU A 33 -90.68 1.81 32.14
CA LEU A 33 -91.55 2.99 32.19
C LEU A 33 -92.37 3.07 33.49
N PHE A 34 -92.33 4.26 34.09
CA PHE A 34 -93.17 4.76 35.20
C PHE A 34 -94.67 4.72 34.88
N TYR A 35 -95.53 4.52 35.89
CA TYR A 35 -96.75 5.34 36.06
C TYR A 35 -97.29 5.31 37.51
N SER A 36 -97.64 6.51 37.96
CA SER A 36 -98.39 6.88 39.17
C SER A 36 -99.89 6.55 39.03
N SER A 37 -100.56 6.15 40.11
CA SER A 37 -101.97 6.53 40.31
C SER A 37 -102.41 6.48 41.79
N MET A 38 -102.98 7.61 42.23
CA MET A 38 -103.76 7.78 43.45
C MET A 38 -105.21 7.31 43.27
N SER A 39 -105.87 7.12 44.42
CA SER A 39 -107.30 7.36 44.66
C SER A 39 -108.29 6.20 44.42
N LYS A 40 -108.91 5.74 45.51
CA LYS A 40 -110.34 6.02 45.78
C LYS A 40 -110.75 5.54 47.17
N ARG A 41 -111.30 6.48 47.95
CA ARG A 41 -112.21 6.25 49.08
C ARG A 41 -113.45 5.48 48.58
N SER A 42 -113.97 4.55 49.39
CA SER A 42 -115.42 4.33 49.47
C SER A 42 -115.82 4.19 50.94
N PHE A 43 -116.80 5.03 51.29
CA PHE A 43 -117.53 5.12 52.55
C PHE A 43 -118.86 4.42 52.32
N ASN A 44 -119.35 3.58 53.24
CA ASN A 44 -120.78 3.40 53.55
C ASN A 44 -121.02 2.37 54.68
N PRO A 45 -122.21 2.37 55.33
CA PRO A 45 -122.28 2.69 56.75
C PRO A 45 -123.09 1.69 57.61
N SER A 46 -123.14 1.99 58.91
CA SER A 46 -124.24 1.75 59.86
C SER A 46 -124.78 0.33 60.07
N THR A 47 -124.56 -0.19 61.27
CA THR A 47 -125.57 -0.97 62.02
C THR A 47 -125.51 -0.62 63.50
N GLU A 48 -126.63 -0.13 64.03
CA GLU A 48 -126.89 0.15 65.46
C GLU A 48 -126.84 -1.12 66.32
N PRO A 49 -126.67 -0.96 67.64
CA PRO A 49 -127.57 -1.68 68.53
C PRO A 49 -128.12 -0.85 69.70
N ALA A 50 -129.26 -1.34 70.19
CA ALA A 50 -130.18 -0.71 71.11
C ALA A 50 -129.69 -0.58 72.57
N ARG A 51 -130.28 0.40 73.26
CA ARG A 51 -130.17 0.71 74.70
C ARG A 51 -130.58 -0.46 75.60
N GLY A 52 -129.79 -0.68 76.65
CA GLY A 52 -130.17 -1.37 77.89
C GLY A 52 -129.27 -0.92 79.03
N SER A 53 -129.86 -0.50 80.13
CA SER A 53 -129.28 0.34 81.18
C SER A 53 -128.53 -0.43 82.28
N ARG A 54 -127.66 0.33 82.98
CA ARG A 54 -127.25 0.25 84.41
C ARG A 54 -125.99 -0.58 84.79
N PRO A 55 -125.30 -0.25 85.90
CA PRO A 55 -124.08 0.57 85.86
C PRO A 55 -122.91 0.01 86.71
N LEU A 56 -121.77 0.74 86.73
CA LEU A 56 -120.72 0.67 87.75
C LEU A 56 -119.88 -0.62 87.84
N ALA A 57 -119.38 -1.09 86.70
CA ALA A 57 -118.20 -1.97 86.61
C ALA A 57 -117.37 -1.72 85.33
N GLN A 58 -117.61 -0.59 84.64
CA GLN A 58 -117.13 -0.34 83.27
C GLN A 58 -115.92 0.61 83.22
N GLU A 59 -115.66 1.36 84.29
CA GLU A 59 -114.47 2.23 84.38
C GLU A 59 -113.19 1.41 84.57
N ASP A 60 -113.22 0.38 85.44
CA ASP A 60 -112.11 -0.56 85.59
C ASP A 60 -111.89 -1.38 84.31
N ALA A 61 -112.96 -1.82 83.63
CA ALA A 61 -112.84 -2.55 82.36
C ALA A 61 -112.28 -1.68 81.20
N LEU A 62 -112.55 -0.37 81.20
CA LEU A 62 -111.97 0.58 80.24
C LEU A 62 -110.52 0.94 80.60
N LEU A 63 -110.18 1.02 81.89
CA LEU A 63 -108.80 1.22 82.34
C LEU A 63 -107.94 -0.02 82.04
N ASP A 64 -108.49 -1.22 82.23
CA ASP A 64 -107.86 -2.49 81.89
C ASP A 64 -107.73 -2.64 80.38
N SER A 65 -108.75 -2.23 79.60
CA SER A 65 -108.68 -2.22 78.13
C SER A 65 -107.67 -1.19 77.60
N ALA A 66 -107.61 0.01 78.18
CA ALA A 66 -106.62 1.02 77.83
C ALA A 66 -105.20 0.61 78.24
N SER A 67 -105.04 -0.04 79.38
CA SER A 67 -103.76 -0.60 79.84
C SER A 67 -103.32 -1.78 78.95
N ALA A 68 -104.24 -2.64 78.55
CA ALA A 68 -103.99 -3.71 77.59
C ALA A 68 -103.64 -3.17 76.20
N ALA A 69 -104.32 -2.12 75.73
CA ALA A 69 -104.01 -1.45 74.47
C ALA A 69 -102.63 -0.76 74.52
N LYS A 70 -102.31 -0.08 75.62
CA LYS A 70 -100.99 0.53 75.84
C LYS A 70 -99.89 -0.52 75.84
N LYS A 71 -100.10 -1.65 76.52
CA LYS A 71 -99.17 -2.78 76.51
C LYS A 71 -99.04 -3.37 75.09
N ALA A 72 -100.14 -3.54 74.36
CA ALA A 72 -100.10 -4.02 72.98
C ALA A 72 -99.35 -3.07 72.03
N PHE A 73 -99.46 -1.75 72.22
CA PHE A 73 -98.65 -0.78 71.47
C PHE A 73 -97.18 -0.85 71.86
N GLN A 74 -96.85 -0.99 73.15
CA GLN A 74 -95.47 -1.18 73.61
C GLN A 74 -94.87 -2.48 73.05
N ASP A 75 -95.61 -3.59 73.09
CA ASP A 75 -95.19 -4.87 72.54
C ASP A 75 -95.00 -4.78 71.02
N ARG A 76 -95.87 -4.03 70.32
CA ARG A 76 -95.73 -3.76 68.88
C ARG A 76 -94.51 -2.91 68.57
N ASP A 77 -94.28 -1.84 69.31
CA ASP A 77 -93.14 -0.95 69.08
C ASP A 77 -91.82 -1.67 69.41
N GLN A 78 -91.82 -2.53 70.44
CA GLN A 78 -90.70 -3.43 70.74
C GLN A 78 -90.47 -4.44 69.60
N HIS A 79 -91.53 -5.02 69.03
CA HIS A 79 -91.42 -5.91 67.88
C HIS A 79 -90.90 -5.20 66.63
N ILE A 80 -91.34 -3.96 66.38
CA ILE A 80 -90.83 -3.11 65.28
C ILE A 80 -89.33 -2.83 65.48
N ALA A 81 -88.90 -2.50 66.70
CA ALA A 81 -87.48 -2.30 67.00
C ALA A 81 -86.66 -3.58 66.75
N THR A 82 -87.15 -4.75 67.18
CA THR A 82 -86.49 -6.03 66.89
C THR A 82 -86.40 -6.31 65.38
N LEU A 83 -87.46 -6.02 64.61
CA LEU A 83 -87.42 -6.18 63.15
C LEU A 83 -86.45 -5.20 62.47
N GLN A 84 -86.28 -3.99 63.02
CA GLN A 84 -85.29 -3.04 62.52
C GLN A 84 -83.86 -3.51 62.78
N ASP A 85 -83.59 -4.03 63.98
CA ASP A 85 -82.29 -4.61 64.33
C ASP A 85 -81.98 -5.84 63.44
N GLU A 86 -82.96 -6.72 63.22
CA GLU A 86 -82.82 -7.88 62.32
C GLU A 86 -82.58 -7.44 60.87
N PHE A 87 -83.29 -6.42 60.39
CA PHE A 87 -83.09 -5.87 59.05
C PHE A 87 -81.69 -5.26 58.88
N GLU A 88 -81.21 -4.52 59.87
CA GLU A 88 -79.86 -3.93 59.85
C GLU A 88 -78.77 -5.02 59.88
N ALA A 89 -78.93 -6.04 60.72
CA ALA A 89 -78.04 -7.20 60.75
C ALA A 89 -78.01 -7.95 59.40
N LEU A 90 -79.18 -8.12 58.76
CA LEU A 90 -79.29 -8.76 57.46
C LEU A 90 -78.67 -7.90 56.35
N SER A 91 -78.85 -6.57 56.41
CA SER A 91 -78.23 -5.61 55.50
C SER A 91 -76.70 -5.65 55.60
N MET A 92 -76.16 -5.69 56.83
CA MET A 92 -74.71 -5.83 57.06
C MET A 92 -74.17 -7.15 56.54
N THR A 93 -74.90 -8.26 56.76
CA THR A 93 -74.52 -9.58 56.24
C THR A 93 -74.52 -9.59 54.72
N ASN A 94 -75.54 -8.98 54.09
CA ASN A 94 -75.63 -8.90 52.63
C ASN A 94 -74.51 -8.03 52.04
N TYR A 95 -74.14 -6.93 52.71
CA TYR A 95 -73.00 -6.11 52.32
C TYR A 95 -71.68 -6.90 52.35
N GLN A 96 -71.42 -7.65 53.42
CA GLN A 96 -70.23 -8.52 53.52
C GLN A 96 -70.22 -9.61 52.45
N TYR A 97 -71.39 -10.17 52.12
CA TYR A 97 -71.52 -11.16 51.06
C TYR A 97 -71.17 -10.57 49.68
N VAL A 98 -71.69 -9.38 49.37
CA VAL A 98 -71.36 -8.67 48.11
C VAL A 98 -69.87 -8.37 48.02
N GLN A 99 -69.25 -7.87 49.10
CA GLN A 99 -67.81 -7.61 49.13
C GLN A 99 -66.98 -8.88 48.91
N THR A 100 -67.42 -10.01 49.47
CA THR A 100 -66.78 -11.31 49.24
C THR A 100 -66.90 -11.78 47.78
N LEU A 101 -68.01 -11.45 47.09
CA LEU A 101 -68.16 -11.75 45.67
C LEU A 101 -67.24 -10.87 44.81
N GLU A 102 -67.12 -9.58 45.11
CA GLU A 102 -66.19 -8.68 44.42
C GLU A 102 -64.73 -9.13 44.57
N ASP A 103 -64.30 -9.53 45.77
CA ASP A 103 -62.96 -10.07 46.01
C ASP A 103 -62.69 -11.35 45.20
N ARG A 104 -63.72 -12.19 45.03
CA ARG A 104 -63.62 -13.41 44.21
C ARG A 104 -63.51 -13.08 42.73
N ASP A 105 -64.27 -12.12 42.22
CA ASP A 105 -64.19 -11.69 40.82
C ASP A 105 -62.83 -11.07 40.49
N ASN A 106 -62.27 -10.27 41.42
CA ASN A 106 -60.92 -9.75 41.31
C ASN A 106 -59.86 -10.88 41.28
N THR A 107 -60.04 -11.90 42.12
CA THR A 107 -59.15 -13.07 42.13
C THR A 107 -59.24 -13.86 40.82
N ILE A 108 -60.46 -14.07 40.29
CA ILE A 108 -60.67 -14.76 39.02
C ILE A 108 -60.00 -13.99 37.87
N THR A 109 -60.15 -12.67 37.84
CA THR A 109 -59.51 -11.81 36.84
C THR A 109 -57.99 -11.92 36.92
N GLY A 110 -57.41 -11.91 38.13
CA GLY A 110 -55.97 -12.11 38.33
C GLY A 110 -55.47 -13.47 37.82
N LEU A 111 -56.22 -14.54 38.05
CA LEU A 111 -55.89 -15.89 37.56
C LEU A 111 -56.02 -15.99 36.03
N GLN A 112 -56.98 -15.30 35.42
CA GLN A 112 -57.13 -15.25 33.96
C GLN A 112 -55.94 -14.54 33.31
N GLN A 113 -55.46 -13.44 33.90
CA GLN A 113 -54.26 -12.76 33.42
C GLN A 113 -53.03 -13.66 33.52
N GLN A 114 -52.84 -14.35 34.65
CA GLN A 114 -51.74 -15.31 34.81
C GLN A 114 -51.79 -16.43 33.77
N LEU A 115 -52.98 -16.94 33.44
CA LEU A 115 -53.15 -17.96 32.41
C LEU A 115 -52.73 -17.44 31.03
N GLN A 116 -53.11 -16.21 30.67
CA GLN A 116 -52.69 -15.58 29.41
C GLN A 116 -51.16 -15.40 29.36
N ASP A 117 -50.55 -14.95 30.46
CA ASP A 117 -49.09 -14.79 30.54
C ASP A 117 -48.39 -16.14 30.36
N HIS A 118 -48.92 -17.22 30.96
CA HIS A 118 -48.42 -18.58 30.77
C HIS A 118 -48.57 -19.08 29.33
N GLU A 119 -49.67 -18.76 28.64
CA GLU A 119 -49.85 -19.09 27.21
C GLU A 119 -48.83 -18.37 26.32
N ILE A 120 -48.51 -17.10 26.61
CA ILE A 120 -47.48 -16.35 25.90
C ILE A 120 -46.11 -17.01 26.10
N VAL A 121 -45.74 -17.36 27.33
CA VAL A 121 -44.48 -18.04 27.63
C VAL A 121 -44.41 -19.41 26.95
N ALA A 122 -45.51 -20.18 26.95
CA ALA A 122 -45.56 -21.47 26.28
C ALA A 122 -45.34 -21.35 24.76
N LYS A 123 -45.90 -20.31 24.13
CA LYS A 123 -45.68 -20.02 22.72
C LYS A 123 -44.22 -19.65 22.43
N GLN A 124 -43.63 -18.79 23.25
CA GLN A 124 -42.20 -18.43 23.13
C GLN A 124 -41.28 -19.64 23.26
N LEU A 125 -41.57 -20.55 24.20
CA LEU A 125 -40.81 -21.79 24.36
C LEU A 125 -40.99 -22.74 23.16
N ALA A 126 -42.17 -22.78 22.55
CA ALA A 126 -42.40 -23.57 21.34
C ALA A 126 -41.61 -23.03 20.14
N ASP A 127 -41.56 -21.70 19.97
CA ASP A 127 -40.77 -21.04 18.92
C ASP A 127 -39.27 -21.31 19.13
N GLN A 128 -38.77 -21.16 20.36
CA GLN A 128 -37.37 -21.49 20.71
C GLN A 128 -37.01 -22.96 20.45
N LEU A 129 -37.95 -23.89 20.70
CA LEU A 129 -37.73 -25.30 20.42
C LEU A 129 -37.57 -25.57 18.92
N GLU A 130 -38.31 -24.84 18.07
CA GLU A 130 -38.20 -24.98 16.62
C GLU A 130 -36.88 -24.42 16.10
N ASP A 131 -36.42 -23.28 16.62
CA ASP A 131 -35.09 -22.73 16.34
C ASP A 131 -33.97 -23.72 16.69
N ILE A 132 -34.07 -24.38 17.85
CA ILE A 132 -33.11 -25.41 18.28
C ILE A 132 -33.10 -26.59 17.31
N LYS A 133 -34.26 -27.06 16.83
CA LYS A 133 -34.32 -28.14 15.83
C LYS A 133 -33.70 -27.71 14.50
N GLN A 134 -33.93 -26.47 14.07
CA GLN A 134 -33.33 -25.94 12.85
C GLN A 134 -31.80 -25.89 12.98
N HIS A 135 -31.29 -25.45 14.13
CA HIS A 135 -29.86 -25.45 14.43
C HIS A 135 -29.26 -26.88 14.47
N ASP A 136 -29.96 -27.86 15.06
CA ASP A 136 -29.53 -29.27 15.06
C ASP A 136 -29.47 -29.85 13.64
N ASN A 137 -30.45 -29.52 12.80
CA ASN A 137 -30.44 -29.93 11.39
C ASN A 137 -29.28 -29.29 10.62
N GLN A 138 -28.98 -28.01 10.87
CA GLN A 138 -27.81 -27.34 10.28
C GLN A 138 -26.51 -27.98 10.74
N HIS A 139 -26.36 -28.26 12.04
CA HIS A 139 -25.17 -28.91 12.59
C HIS A 139 -24.96 -30.32 12.00
N LYS A 140 -26.04 -31.07 11.73
CA LYS A 140 -25.96 -32.36 11.01
C LYS A 140 -25.50 -32.19 9.55
N ALA A 141 -25.93 -31.14 8.86
CA ALA A 141 -25.48 -30.82 7.51
C ALA A 141 -24.00 -30.42 7.48
N ASP A 142 -23.57 -29.60 8.44
CA ASP A 142 -22.18 -29.17 8.59
C ASP A 142 -21.28 -30.36 8.91
N HIS A 143 -21.70 -31.25 9.83
CA HIS A 143 -20.97 -32.48 10.13
C HIS A 143 -20.78 -33.37 8.89
N LYS A 144 -21.81 -33.49 8.03
CA LYS A 144 -21.69 -34.22 6.76
C LYS A 144 -20.64 -33.59 5.83
N THR A 145 -20.57 -32.26 5.79
CA THR A 145 -19.57 -31.51 5.02
C THR A 145 -18.16 -31.73 5.58
N ILE A 146 -18.00 -31.70 6.91
CA ILE A 146 -16.72 -31.96 7.58
C ILE A 146 -16.19 -33.36 7.21
N VAL A 147 -17.04 -34.39 7.23
CA VAL A 147 -16.64 -35.75 6.85
C VAL A 147 -16.17 -35.83 5.39
N VAL A 148 -16.78 -35.07 4.48
CA VAL A 148 -16.33 -35.00 3.07
C VAL A 148 -14.98 -34.29 2.96
N LEU A 149 -14.76 -33.22 3.72
CA LEU A 149 -13.49 -32.48 3.75
C LEU A 149 -12.36 -33.33 4.34
N GLU A 150 -12.62 -34.08 5.41
CA GLU A 150 -11.65 -35.02 6.01
C GLU A 150 -11.23 -36.09 5.00
N ALA A 151 -12.17 -36.66 4.24
CA ALA A 151 -11.85 -37.60 3.16
C ALA A 151 -11.03 -36.95 2.03
N GLY A 152 -11.30 -35.68 1.72
CA GLY A 152 -10.51 -34.89 0.77
C GLY A 152 -9.08 -34.64 1.24
N LEU A 153 -8.90 -34.30 2.52
CA LEU A 153 -7.59 -34.12 3.14
C LEU A 153 -6.76 -35.40 3.15
N GLU A 154 -7.40 -36.55 3.44
CA GLU A 154 -6.71 -37.84 3.41
C GLU A 154 -6.23 -38.20 1.99
N ASN A 155 -7.03 -37.89 0.96
CA ASN A 155 -6.61 -38.03 -0.44
C ASN A 155 -5.42 -37.11 -0.77
N LEU A 156 -5.44 -35.86 -0.27
CA LEU A 156 -4.36 -34.91 -0.48
C LEU A 156 -3.07 -35.36 0.22
N ARG A 157 -3.15 -35.89 1.45
CA ARG A 157 -2.01 -36.49 2.17
C ARG A 157 -1.41 -37.65 1.39
N ALA A 158 -2.23 -38.56 0.87
CA ALA A 158 -1.76 -39.66 0.03
C ALA A 158 -1.07 -39.18 -1.27
N LYS A 159 -1.52 -38.07 -1.87
CA LYS A 159 -0.83 -37.45 -3.01
C LYS A 159 0.49 -36.81 -2.60
N TYR A 160 0.54 -36.15 -1.45
CA TYR A 160 1.75 -35.52 -0.93
C TYR A 160 2.83 -36.55 -0.58
N GLU A 161 2.47 -37.68 0.04
CA GLU A 161 3.41 -38.79 0.28
C GLU A 161 4.05 -39.30 -1.02
N LYS A 162 3.27 -39.44 -2.11
CA LYS A 162 3.82 -39.79 -3.43
C LYS A 162 4.79 -38.75 -3.98
N VAL A 163 4.58 -37.47 -3.68
CA VAL A 163 5.50 -36.39 -4.07
C VAL A 163 6.77 -36.44 -3.24
N LEU A 164 6.66 -36.69 -1.93
CA LEU A 164 7.83 -36.88 -1.04
C LEU A 164 8.67 -38.07 -1.48
N GLU A 165 8.06 -39.18 -1.86
CA GLU A 165 8.76 -40.35 -2.38
C GLU A 165 9.52 -40.03 -3.68
N LYS A 166 8.89 -39.29 -4.61
CA LYS A 166 9.57 -38.80 -5.82
C LYS A 166 10.73 -37.86 -5.50
N ASN A 167 10.55 -36.96 -4.52
CA ASN A 167 11.60 -36.04 -4.09
C ASN A 167 12.78 -36.81 -3.48
N HIS A 168 12.51 -37.83 -2.67
CA HIS A 168 13.54 -38.71 -2.14
C HIS A 168 14.35 -39.39 -3.25
N ILE A 169 13.68 -39.89 -4.30
CA ILE A 169 14.34 -40.47 -5.49
C ILE A 169 15.20 -39.42 -6.21
N LEU A 170 14.71 -38.18 -6.37
CA LEU A 170 15.48 -37.10 -6.98
C LEU A 170 16.70 -36.73 -6.15
N LYS A 171 16.56 -36.66 -4.83
CA LYS A 171 17.68 -36.38 -3.91
C LYS A 171 18.76 -37.47 -4.01
N GLN A 172 18.38 -38.75 -4.05
CA GLN A 172 19.33 -39.84 -4.28
C GLN A 172 20.03 -39.75 -5.65
N ARG A 173 19.34 -39.27 -6.68
CA ARG A 173 19.96 -39.05 -8.00
C ARG A 173 20.90 -37.85 -8.00
N LEU A 174 20.56 -36.79 -7.27
CA LEU A 174 21.41 -35.63 -7.10
C LEU A 174 22.69 -36.00 -6.35
N GLU A 175 22.58 -36.71 -5.24
CA GLU A 175 23.73 -37.18 -4.46
C GLU A 175 24.66 -38.05 -5.32
N LYS A 176 24.12 -38.98 -6.13
CA LYS A 176 24.92 -39.73 -7.12
C LYS A 176 25.57 -38.85 -8.18
N SER A 177 24.92 -37.75 -8.58
CA SER A 177 25.49 -36.81 -9.53
C SER A 177 26.57 -35.94 -8.89
N GLU A 178 26.41 -35.57 -7.62
CA GLU A 178 27.41 -34.83 -6.83
C GLU A 178 28.63 -35.70 -6.58
N ASP A 179 28.45 -36.98 -6.27
CA ASP A 179 29.55 -37.96 -6.17
C ASP A 179 30.30 -38.09 -7.50
N ALA A 180 29.58 -38.16 -8.63
CA ALA A 180 30.18 -38.20 -9.96
C ALA A 180 30.91 -36.89 -10.31
N VAL A 181 30.41 -35.74 -9.86
CA VAL A 181 31.08 -34.44 -10.03
C VAL A 181 32.32 -34.35 -9.13
N ALA A 182 32.27 -34.82 -7.89
CA ALA A 182 33.43 -34.89 -7.00
C ALA A 182 34.54 -35.79 -7.58
N GLU A 183 34.17 -36.88 -8.24
CA GLU A 183 35.10 -37.74 -8.99
C GLU A 183 35.78 -36.97 -10.15
N THR A 184 35.08 -36.02 -10.80
CA THR A 184 35.68 -35.10 -11.79
C THR A 184 36.41 -33.89 -11.18
N GLU A 185 36.24 -33.59 -9.89
CA GLU A 185 37.04 -32.55 -9.21
C GLU A 185 38.45 -33.06 -8.88
N VAL A 186 38.65 -34.37 -8.73
CA VAL A 186 39.98 -35.00 -8.72
C VAL A 186 40.75 -34.67 -10.00
N ASP A 187 40.06 -34.58 -11.15
CA ASP A 187 40.68 -34.15 -12.41
C ASP A 187 41.03 -32.65 -12.41
N LYS A 188 40.32 -31.79 -11.67
CA LYS A 188 40.68 -30.36 -11.53
C LYS A 188 41.97 -30.17 -10.74
N GLU A 189 42.22 -31.00 -9.74
CA GLU A 189 43.49 -30.98 -8.98
C GLU A 189 44.66 -31.44 -9.86
N GLN A 190 44.41 -32.40 -10.75
CA GLN A 190 45.37 -32.83 -11.77
C GLN A 190 45.65 -31.74 -12.82
N VAL A 191 44.61 -31.01 -13.25
CA VAL A 191 44.74 -29.84 -14.12
C VAL A 191 45.45 -28.67 -13.42
N ALA A 192 45.23 -28.47 -12.12
CA ALA A 192 45.95 -27.46 -11.34
C ALA A 192 47.43 -27.81 -11.21
N LYS A 193 47.76 -29.09 -11.00
CA LYS A 193 49.14 -29.59 -11.02
C LYS A 193 49.79 -29.36 -12.39
N TRP A 194 49.10 -29.65 -13.49
CA TRP A 194 49.59 -29.38 -14.85
C TRP A 194 49.76 -27.89 -15.14
N ARG A 195 48.90 -27.02 -14.60
CA ARG A 195 49.08 -25.56 -14.70
C ARG A 195 50.33 -25.10 -13.96
N ILE A 196 50.58 -25.61 -12.75
CA ILE A 196 51.80 -25.29 -11.99
C ILE A 196 53.05 -25.78 -12.75
N GLU A 197 53.01 -26.98 -13.33
CA GLU A 197 54.10 -27.51 -14.15
C GLU A 197 54.30 -26.70 -15.45
N CYS A 198 53.23 -26.25 -16.10
CA CYS A 198 53.29 -25.35 -17.26
C CYS A 198 53.86 -23.98 -16.90
N ASP A 199 53.43 -23.38 -15.78
CA ASP A 199 53.93 -22.09 -15.32
C ASP A 199 55.42 -22.18 -14.92
N ALA A 200 55.83 -23.30 -14.32
CA ALA A 200 57.24 -23.59 -14.03
C ALA A 200 58.08 -23.74 -15.31
N ALA A 201 57.56 -24.46 -16.32
CA ALA A 201 58.21 -24.59 -17.61
C ALA A 201 58.30 -23.24 -18.34
N GLN A 202 57.26 -22.41 -18.28
CA GLN A 202 57.23 -21.09 -18.89
C GLN A 202 58.19 -20.12 -18.21
N LYS A 203 58.34 -20.22 -16.87
CA LYS A 203 59.36 -19.50 -16.10
C LYS A 203 60.77 -19.93 -16.51
N HIS A 204 61.04 -21.23 -16.66
CA HIS A 204 62.31 -21.74 -17.16
C HIS A 204 62.64 -21.23 -18.58
N VAL A 205 61.65 -21.11 -19.47
CA VAL A 205 61.84 -20.53 -20.82
C VAL A 205 62.16 -19.02 -20.76
N LYS A 206 61.55 -18.29 -19.82
CA LYS A 206 61.76 -16.83 -19.67
C LYS A 206 63.09 -16.49 -18.98
N GLU A 207 63.53 -17.37 -18.07
CA GLU A 207 64.79 -17.30 -17.34
C GLU A 207 65.96 -17.97 -18.07
N ASN A 208 65.72 -18.58 -19.24
CA ASN A 208 66.76 -19.16 -20.09
C ASN A 208 67.65 -18.05 -20.69
N LYS A 209 68.47 -17.45 -19.82
CA LYS A 209 69.47 -16.43 -20.13
C LYS A 209 70.40 -16.94 -21.22
N GLU A 210 70.70 -18.23 -21.25
CA GLU A 210 71.52 -18.86 -22.28
C GLU A 210 70.93 -18.66 -23.68
N PHE A 211 69.60 -18.79 -23.85
CA PHE A 211 68.97 -18.58 -25.16
C PHE A 211 69.02 -17.12 -25.62
N LYS A 212 68.88 -16.17 -24.69
CA LYS A 212 69.05 -14.73 -24.99
C LYS A 212 70.51 -14.41 -25.29
N THR A 213 71.46 -14.95 -24.52
CA THR A 213 72.90 -14.76 -24.73
C THR A 213 73.33 -15.33 -26.08
N VAL A 214 72.91 -16.56 -26.41
CA VAL A 214 73.24 -17.19 -27.70
C VAL A 214 72.63 -16.44 -28.88
N ASN A 215 71.38 -15.95 -28.77
CA ASN A 215 70.77 -15.16 -29.85
C ASN A 215 71.47 -13.80 -30.04
N THR A 216 72.02 -13.25 -28.96
CA THR A 216 72.84 -12.02 -29.01
C THR A 216 74.21 -12.32 -29.64
N GLU A 217 74.87 -13.42 -29.26
CA GLU A 217 76.14 -13.87 -29.84
C GLU A 217 76.02 -14.25 -31.32
N LEU A 218 74.91 -14.87 -31.73
CA LEU A 218 74.60 -15.17 -33.13
C LEU A 218 74.45 -13.90 -33.97
N ARG A 219 73.81 -12.85 -33.44
CA ARG A 219 73.73 -11.55 -34.11
C ARG A 219 75.10 -10.90 -34.25
N VAL A 220 75.90 -10.90 -33.18
CA VAL A 220 77.27 -10.37 -33.21
C VAL A 220 78.15 -11.11 -34.23
N LEU A 221 78.03 -12.45 -34.30
CA LEU A 221 78.77 -13.26 -35.27
C LEU A 221 78.29 -13.03 -36.71
N LEU A 222 76.98 -12.83 -36.90
CA LEU A 222 76.41 -12.52 -38.22
C LEU A 222 76.86 -11.14 -38.71
N ASP A 223 76.82 -10.14 -37.84
CA ASP A 223 77.26 -8.77 -38.14
C ASP A 223 78.77 -8.73 -38.45
N ALA A 224 79.58 -9.47 -37.68
CA ALA A 224 81.01 -9.63 -37.93
C ALA A 224 81.29 -10.34 -39.27
N ALA A 225 80.52 -11.39 -39.61
CA ALA A 225 80.68 -12.10 -40.88
C ALA A 225 80.32 -11.21 -42.09
N THR A 226 79.33 -10.32 -41.96
CA THR A 226 79.00 -9.35 -43.01
C THR A 226 80.05 -8.26 -43.20
N ALA A 227 80.81 -7.91 -42.16
CA ALA A 227 81.84 -6.87 -42.21
C ALA A 227 83.22 -7.36 -42.71
N GLU A 228 83.50 -8.68 -42.71
CA GLU A 228 84.84 -9.21 -42.98
C GLU A 228 85.14 -9.35 -44.50
N GLN A 229 86.20 -8.72 -45.00
CA GLN A 229 86.54 -8.66 -46.44
C GLN A 229 87.32 -9.89 -46.97
N SER A 230 87.73 -10.81 -46.09
CA SER A 230 88.52 -12.00 -46.45
C SER A 230 87.62 -13.22 -46.65
N GLU A 231 87.56 -13.75 -47.87
CA GLU A 231 86.62 -14.80 -48.27
C GLU A 231 86.80 -16.13 -47.48
N ASP A 232 88.04 -16.52 -47.17
CA ASP A 232 88.33 -17.75 -46.41
C ASP A 232 87.86 -17.67 -44.95
N LYS A 233 87.84 -16.48 -44.33
CA LYS A 233 87.33 -16.28 -42.97
C LYS A 233 85.80 -16.21 -42.94
N LYS A 234 85.18 -15.67 -43.99
CA LYS A 234 83.73 -15.73 -44.19
C LYS A 234 83.25 -17.17 -44.28
N GLN A 235 83.93 -18.01 -45.06
CA GLN A 235 83.58 -19.42 -45.17
C GLN A 235 83.71 -20.16 -43.83
N LEU A 236 84.75 -19.89 -43.04
CA LEU A 236 84.91 -20.47 -41.71
C LEU A 236 83.77 -20.07 -40.77
N ARG A 237 83.37 -18.79 -40.78
CA ARG A 237 82.27 -18.27 -39.95
C ARG A 237 80.90 -18.82 -40.39
N ILE A 238 80.69 -18.98 -41.69
CA ILE A 238 79.46 -19.59 -42.24
C ILE A 238 79.37 -21.06 -41.83
N VAL A 239 80.47 -21.81 -41.85
CA VAL A 239 80.50 -23.21 -41.37
C VAL A 239 80.17 -23.28 -39.87
N GLU A 240 80.64 -22.33 -39.07
CA GLU A 240 80.36 -22.27 -37.64
C GLU A 240 78.89 -21.92 -37.34
N LEU A 241 78.30 -20.98 -38.10
CA LEU A 241 76.87 -20.68 -38.04
C LEU A 241 75.99 -21.85 -38.50
N VAL A 242 76.40 -22.58 -39.54
CA VAL A 242 75.70 -23.80 -40.00
C VAL A 242 75.77 -24.89 -38.93
N ARG A 243 76.90 -25.05 -38.24
CA ARG A 243 77.05 -26.01 -37.14
C ARG A 243 76.14 -25.66 -35.96
N ILE A 244 76.04 -24.39 -35.58
CA ILE A 244 75.15 -23.93 -34.51
C ILE A 244 73.68 -24.15 -34.91
N LYS A 245 73.31 -23.85 -36.17
CA LYS A 245 71.95 -24.10 -36.68
C LYS A 245 71.57 -25.58 -36.62
N GLN A 246 72.47 -26.48 -37.04
CA GLN A 246 72.24 -27.93 -37.04
C GLN A 246 72.13 -28.53 -35.63
N MET A 247 72.73 -27.88 -34.62
CA MET A 247 72.60 -28.28 -33.22
C MET A 247 71.19 -27.94 -32.70
N TYR A 248 70.71 -26.73 -32.96
CA TYR A 248 69.35 -26.30 -32.57
C TYR A 248 68.23 -27.04 -33.31
N GLU A 249 68.43 -27.36 -34.60
CA GLU A 249 67.49 -28.20 -35.34
C GLU A 249 67.36 -29.61 -34.74
N ARG A 250 68.43 -30.12 -34.10
CA ARG A 250 68.42 -31.42 -33.40
C ARG A 250 67.66 -31.36 -32.09
N GLU A 251 67.91 -30.35 -31.25
CA GLU A 251 67.18 -30.17 -29.99
C GLU A 251 65.68 -29.92 -30.21
N ILE A 252 65.31 -29.14 -31.23
CA ILE A 252 63.89 -28.92 -31.59
C ILE A 252 63.23 -30.21 -32.06
N LYS A 253 63.96 -31.07 -32.78
CA LYS A 253 63.46 -32.38 -33.23
C LYS A 253 63.25 -33.34 -32.06
N GLU A 254 64.14 -33.32 -31.08
CA GLU A 254 64.05 -34.13 -29.86
C GLU A 254 62.89 -33.68 -28.96
N LEU A 255 62.68 -32.36 -28.83
CA LEU A 255 61.52 -31.78 -28.14
C LEU A 255 60.18 -32.10 -28.83
N ARG A 256 60.14 -32.10 -30.18
CA ARG A 256 58.93 -32.52 -30.92
C ARG A 256 58.64 -34.00 -30.73
N SER A 257 59.67 -34.85 -30.73
CA SER A 257 59.52 -36.29 -30.50
C SER A 257 58.98 -36.60 -29.09
N THR A 258 59.30 -35.78 -28.09
CA THR A 258 58.79 -35.96 -26.71
C THR A 258 57.34 -35.52 -26.59
N VAL A 259 56.92 -34.47 -27.31
CA VAL A 259 55.53 -34.00 -27.38
C VAL A 259 54.63 -34.99 -28.16
N GLU A 260 55.11 -35.55 -29.25
CA GLU A 260 54.37 -36.57 -30.02
C GLU A 260 54.21 -37.89 -29.23
N LEU A 261 55.20 -38.26 -28.40
CA LEU A 261 55.12 -39.42 -27.51
C LEU A 261 54.07 -39.24 -26.39
N THR A 262 53.87 -38.00 -25.92
CA THR A 262 52.86 -37.66 -24.89
C THR A 262 51.44 -37.57 -25.47
N GLN A 263 51.29 -37.22 -26.76
CA GLN A 263 49.98 -37.23 -27.44
C GLN A 263 49.51 -38.63 -27.82
N ALA A 264 50.41 -39.60 -28.01
CA ALA A 264 50.07 -40.97 -28.40
C ALA A 264 49.54 -41.85 -27.26
N THR A 265 49.55 -41.38 -25.99
CA THR A 265 49.20 -42.20 -24.82
C THR A 265 47.81 -41.95 -24.23
N THR A 266 46.96 -41.15 -24.86
CA THR A 266 45.62 -40.82 -24.34
C THR A 266 44.54 -41.24 -25.34
N THR A 267 43.72 -42.22 -24.96
CA THR A 267 42.70 -42.83 -25.82
C THR A 267 41.36 -42.06 -25.78
N GLN A 268 40.77 -41.92 -26.98
CA GLN A 268 39.51 -41.29 -27.47
C GLN A 268 38.21 -41.57 -26.65
N PRO A 269 37.09 -40.78 -26.76
CA PRO A 269 36.63 -40.00 -27.94
C PRO A 269 35.98 -38.61 -27.68
N SER A 270 35.83 -38.11 -26.44
CA SER A 270 35.21 -36.79 -26.18
C SER A 270 36.14 -35.61 -26.44
N GLN A 271 37.44 -35.90 -26.58
CA GLN A 271 38.48 -34.91 -26.82
C GLN A 271 38.44 -34.34 -28.23
N ASP A 272 38.00 -35.10 -29.24
CA ASP A 272 37.97 -34.62 -30.63
C ASP A 272 36.93 -33.51 -30.83
N GLU A 273 35.77 -33.59 -30.16
CA GLU A 273 34.76 -32.53 -30.20
C GLU A 273 35.21 -31.27 -29.44
N ALA A 274 35.83 -31.44 -28.27
CA ALA A 274 36.38 -30.33 -27.50
C ALA A 274 37.55 -29.66 -28.24
N THR A 275 38.40 -30.44 -28.91
CA THR A 275 39.56 -29.94 -29.67
C THR A 275 39.10 -29.17 -30.91
N GLU A 276 38.06 -29.63 -31.61
CA GLU A 276 37.49 -28.87 -32.74
C GLU A 276 36.78 -27.58 -32.29
N LYS A 277 36.08 -27.59 -31.14
CA LYS A 277 35.52 -26.36 -30.56
C LYS A 277 36.60 -25.36 -30.15
N ILE A 278 37.70 -25.83 -29.56
CA ILE A 278 38.85 -24.98 -29.19
C ILE A 278 39.50 -24.39 -30.45
N LYS A 279 39.75 -25.19 -31.49
CA LYS A 279 40.27 -24.69 -32.77
C LYS A 279 39.37 -23.64 -33.41
N THR A 280 38.05 -23.83 -33.34
CA THR A 280 37.06 -22.89 -33.87
C THR A 280 37.08 -21.57 -33.10
N LEU A 281 37.10 -21.62 -31.76
CA LEU A 281 37.18 -20.43 -30.92
C LEU A 281 38.51 -19.69 -31.09
N GLU A 282 39.62 -20.40 -31.23
CA GLU A 282 40.92 -19.79 -31.53
C GLU A 282 40.94 -19.07 -32.88
N ALA A 283 40.28 -19.64 -33.90
CA ALA A 283 40.16 -19.01 -35.21
C ALA A 283 39.31 -17.72 -35.14
N GLN A 284 38.20 -17.75 -34.39
CA GLN A 284 37.34 -16.58 -34.17
C GLN A 284 38.09 -15.47 -33.40
N LEU A 285 38.86 -15.83 -32.37
CA LEU A 285 39.68 -14.89 -31.61
C LEU A 285 40.80 -14.26 -32.46
N ARG A 286 41.46 -15.04 -33.33
CA ARG A 286 42.44 -14.48 -34.28
C ARG A 286 41.77 -13.49 -35.25
N ALA A 287 40.63 -13.86 -35.82
CA ALA A 287 39.90 -12.98 -36.74
C ALA A 287 39.46 -11.67 -36.05
N ALA A 288 38.92 -11.73 -34.83
CA ALA A 288 38.54 -10.55 -34.07
C ALA A 288 39.75 -9.67 -33.70
N ARG A 289 40.88 -10.29 -33.37
CA ARG A 289 42.14 -9.58 -33.09
C ARG A 289 42.67 -8.85 -34.33
N ASP A 290 42.59 -9.49 -35.50
CA ASP A 290 43.04 -8.90 -36.76
C ASP A 290 42.11 -7.76 -37.21
N ASP A 291 40.79 -7.89 -37.01
CA ASP A 291 39.82 -6.79 -37.23
C ASP A 291 40.12 -5.58 -36.33
N ALA A 292 40.33 -5.81 -35.03
CA ALA A 292 40.70 -4.76 -34.08
C ALA A 292 42.03 -4.09 -34.46
N ARG A 293 43.04 -4.86 -34.88
CA ARG A 293 44.33 -4.33 -35.32
C ARG A 293 44.20 -3.47 -36.57
N THR A 294 43.29 -3.85 -37.49
CA THR A 294 43.00 -3.08 -38.71
C THR A 294 42.32 -1.76 -38.36
N LYS A 295 41.30 -1.76 -37.49
CA LYS A 295 40.64 -0.53 -37.01
C LYS A 295 41.59 0.43 -36.28
N ILE A 296 42.51 -0.10 -35.48
CA ILE A 296 43.54 0.72 -34.81
C ILE A 296 44.48 1.36 -35.85
N ALA A 297 44.88 0.62 -36.89
CA ALA A 297 45.70 1.17 -37.96
C ALA A 297 44.96 2.26 -38.76
N GLU A 298 43.67 2.08 -39.03
CA GLU A 298 42.82 3.10 -39.70
C GLU A 298 42.68 4.38 -38.86
N LEU A 299 42.44 4.25 -37.56
CA LEU A 299 42.35 5.40 -36.66
C LEU A 299 43.70 6.13 -36.55
N ALA A 300 44.81 5.40 -36.46
CA ALA A 300 46.14 5.99 -36.45
C ALA A 300 46.43 6.74 -37.77
N ALA A 301 46.03 6.20 -38.91
CA ALA A 301 46.19 6.86 -40.21
C ALA A 301 45.36 8.16 -40.30
N ARG A 302 44.12 8.17 -39.79
CA ARG A 302 43.29 9.39 -39.73
C ARG A 302 43.90 10.46 -38.84
N TYR A 303 44.36 10.07 -37.65
CA TYR A 303 45.02 11.00 -36.72
C TYR A 303 46.27 11.64 -37.34
N HIS A 304 47.10 10.86 -38.04
CA HIS A 304 48.25 11.40 -38.75
C HIS A 304 47.86 12.36 -39.88
N ALA A 305 46.80 12.05 -40.66
CA ALA A 305 46.32 12.93 -41.71
C ALA A 305 45.77 14.26 -41.17
N GLU A 306 45.05 14.24 -40.04
CA GLU A 306 44.57 15.46 -39.38
C GLU A 306 45.73 16.28 -38.81
N GLN A 307 46.74 15.63 -38.24
CA GLN A 307 47.94 16.31 -37.76
C GLN A 307 48.71 16.97 -38.91
N ASP A 308 48.81 16.33 -40.06
CA ASP A 308 49.47 16.88 -41.24
C ASP A 308 48.74 18.12 -41.78
N GLU A 309 47.40 18.13 -41.80
CA GLU A 309 46.59 19.31 -42.17
C GLU A 309 46.76 20.46 -41.18
N ILE A 310 46.78 20.19 -39.87
CA ILE A 310 47.06 21.22 -38.84
C ILE A 310 48.45 21.82 -39.06
N THR A 311 49.45 20.98 -39.31
CA THR A 311 50.84 21.43 -39.50
C THR A 311 50.99 22.26 -40.77
N LYS A 312 50.29 21.89 -41.85
CA LYS A 312 50.22 22.67 -43.08
C LYS A 312 49.56 24.03 -42.86
N HIS A 313 48.44 24.07 -42.15
CA HIS A 313 47.72 25.31 -41.87
C HIS A 313 48.53 26.26 -40.96
N ALA A 314 49.31 25.71 -40.03
CA ALA A 314 50.25 26.48 -39.20
C ALA A 314 51.38 27.09 -40.05
N ALA A 315 51.98 26.32 -40.96
CA ALA A 315 53.03 26.82 -41.85
C ALA A 315 52.53 27.91 -42.82
N GLU A 316 51.29 27.80 -43.32
CA GLU A 316 50.67 28.84 -44.14
C GLU A 316 50.45 30.15 -43.37
N LEU A 317 50.08 30.05 -42.09
CA LEU A 317 49.89 31.20 -41.20
C LEU A 317 51.22 31.90 -40.88
N GLU A 318 52.27 31.11 -40.62
CA GLU A 318 53.62 31.61 -40.37
C GLU A 318 54.20 32.32 -41.60
N ALA A 319 54.00 31.77 -42.80
CA ALA A 319 54.40 32.42 -44.06
C ALA A 319 53.66 33.75 -44.32
N ARG A 320 52.37 33.82 -43.94
CA ARG A 320 51.59 35.07 -44.04
C ARG A 320 52.10 36.12 -43.07
N LEU A 321 52.39 35.74 -41.81
CA LEU A 321 52.97 36.64 -40.81
C LEU A 321 54.34 37.16 -41.25
N GLU A 322 55.20 36.30 -41.78
CA GLU A 322 56.52 36.69 -42.28
C GLU A 322 56.41 37.68 -43.45
N THR A 323 55.47 37.46 -44.37
CA THR A 323 55.21 38.38 -45.49
C THR A 323 54.72 39.74 -44.99
N ALA A 324 53.81 39.74 -44.00
CA ALA A 324 53.33 40.96 -43.37
C ALA A 324 54.47 41.70 -42.65
N HIS A 325 55.31 40.98 -41.90
CA HIS A 325 56.44 41.53 -41.17
C HIS A 325 57.44 42.23 -42.11
N ASN A 326 57.87 41.54 -43.17
CA ASN A 326 58.77 42.10 -44.19
C ASN A 326 58.18 43.35 -44.87
N LYS A 327 56.85 43.38 -45.10
CA LYS A 327 56.16 44.54 -45.67
C LYS A 327 56.15 45.73 -44.72
N THR A 328 55.96 45.50 -43.41
CA THR A 328 56.08 46.55 -42.38
C THR A 328 57.51 47.04 -42.22
N GLU A 329 58.50 46.16 -42.20
CA GLU A 329 59.91 46.53 -42.02
C GLU A 329 60.41 47.39 -43.17
N LYS A 330 60.15 46.98 -44.42
CA LYS A 330 60.45 47.80 -45.61
C LYS A 330 59.84 49.21 -45.51
N ARG A 331 58.64 49.30 -44.93
CA ARG A 331 57.91 50.56 -44.81
C ARG A 331 58.42 51.46 -43.69
N ILE A 332 58.94 50.88 -42.61
CA ILE A 332 59.67 51.62 -41.58
C ILE A 332 60.92 52.24 -42.20
N VAL A 333 61.68 51.48 -42.99
CA VAL A 333 62.86 51.98 -43.71
C VAL A 333 62.51 53.14 -44.66
N ASP A 334 61.43 53.03 -45.43
CA ASP A 334 60.98 54.10 -46.33
C ASP A 334 60.58 55.38 -45.55
N LEU A 335 59.92 55.23 -44.39
CA LEU A 335 59.56 56.37 -43.53
C LEU A 335 60.78 57.01 -42.86
N GLU A 336 61.76 56.22 -42.43
CA GLU A 336 63.02 56.72 -41.89
C GLU A 336 63.83 57.48 -42.95
N ALA A 337 63.84 57.01 -44.20
CA ALA A 337 64.44 57.72 -45.32
C ALA A 337 63.76 59.07 -45.55
N GLN A 338 62.42 59.13 -45.53
CA GLN A 338 61.67 60.37 -45.67
C GLN A 338 61.91 61.35 -44.51
N LEU A 339 62.02 60.85 -43.28
CA LEU A 339 62.35 61.66 -42.10
C LEU A 339 63.79 62.18 -42.13
N SER A 340 64.73 61.41 -42.68
CA SER A 340 66.11 61.85 -42.90
C SER A 340 66.20 63.03 -43.88
N VAL A 341 65.41 63.00 -44.97
CA VAL A 341 65.27 64.13 -45.89
C VAL A 341 64.72 65.37 -45.17
N CYS A 342 63.75 65.20 -44.28
CA CYS A 342 63.19 66.29 -43.49
C CYS A 342 64.20 66.88 -42.47
N ARG A 343 65.09 66.06 -41.90
CA ARG A 343 66.11 66.50 -40.92
C ARG A 343 67.24 67.32 -41.53
N ASN A 344 67.53 67.13 -42.82
CA ASN A 344 68.64 67.81 -43.51
C ASN A 344 68.24 69.15 -44.16
N LEU A 345 67.03 69.67 -43.92
CA LEU A 345 66.63 70.98 -44.42
C LEU A 345 67.39 72.11 -43.66
N PRO A 346 68.13 73.00 -44.36
CA PRO A 346 68.92 74.05 -43.74
C PRO A 346 68.04 75.06 -42.99
N ARG A 347 68.34 75.28 -41.69
CA ARG A 347 67.76 76.39 -40.92
C ARG A 347 68.30 77.70 -41.47
N THR A 348 67.47 78.41 -42.24
CA THR A 348 67.78 79.76 -42.75
C THR A 348 66.74 80.77 -42.27
N THR A 349 67.20 82.00 -42.14
CA THR A 349 66.63 83.12 -41.36
C THR A 349 65.41 83.78 -42.01
N ASP A 350 64.32 83.85 -41.25
CA ASP A 350 63.24 84.84 -41.14
C ASP A 350 62.55 85.52 -42.35
N GLN A 351 62.81 85.15 -43.60
CA GLN A 351 61.99 85.66 -44.73
C GLN A 351 61.36 84.63 -45.66
N ASP A 352 61.68 83.33 -45.51
CA ASP A 352 61.07 82.23 -46.28
C ASP A 352 60.16 81.31 -45.43
N ALA A 353 59.71 81.79 -44.27
CA ALA A 353 58.84 81.04 -43.35
C ALA A 353 57.50 80.62 -44.00
N THR A 354 57.02 81.36 -45.01
CA THR A 354 55.75 81.07 -45.69
C THR A 354 55.85 79.86 -46.63
N GLY A 355 57.00 79.68 -47.33
CA GLY A 355 57.23 78.56 -48.24
C GLY A 355 57.52 77.24 -47.50
N MET A 356 58.26 77.31 -46.40
CA MET A 356 58.53 76.14 -45.56
C MET A 356 57.25 75.62 -44.88
N ASN A 357 56.33 76.50 -44.48
CA ASN A 357 55.06 76.11 -43.86
C ASN A 357 54.09 75.45 -44.87
N GLU A 358 54.14 75.85 -46.14
CA GLU A 358 53.44 75.18 -47.25
C GLU A 358 54.00 73.77 -47.52
N ALA A 359 55.33 73.63 -47.59
CA ALA A 359 55.97 72.32 -47.76
C ALA A 359 55.71 71.38 -46.57
N LEU A 360 55.73 71.92 -45.35
CA LEU A 360 55.40 71.16 -44.14
C LEU A 360 53.91 70.81 -44.06
N LYS A 361 53.01 71.72 -44.47
CA LYS A 361 51.58 71.40 -44.59
C LYS A 361 51.33 70.34 -45.66
N LYS A 362 52.05 70.37 -46.77
CA LYS A 362 51.92 69.39 -47.85
C LYS A 362 52.46 68.03 -47.43
N SER A 363 53.60 67.97 -46.73
CA SER A 363 54.10 66.72 -46.16
C SER A 363 53.19 66.19 -45.04
N LEU A 364 52.67 67.07 -44.18
CA LEU A 364 51.69 66.71 -43.16
C LEU A 364 50.37 66.23 -43.78
N ALA A 365 49.90 66.83 -44.87
CA ALA A 365 48.72 66.39 -45.60
C ALA A 365 48.94 65.03 -46.28
N THR A 366 50.13 64.78 -46.83
CA THR A 366 50.50 63.46 -47.37
C THR A 366 50.53 62.41 -46.27
N VAL A 367 51.14 62.71 -45.10
CA VAL A 367 51.16 61.81 -43.94
C VAL A 367 49.75 61.59 -43.38
N LYS A 368 48.91 62.63 -43.33
CA LYS A 368 47.53 62.55 -42.84
C LYS A 368 46.62 61.78 -43.79
N SER A 369 46.78 61.96 -45.10
CA SER A 369 46.15 61.13 -46.14
C SER A 369 46.59 59.67 -46.04
N TYR A 370 47.85 59.42 -45.70
CA TYR A 370 48.40 58.08 -45.49
C TYR A 370 47.83 57.40 -44.24
N PHE A 371 47.61 58.15 -43.16
CA PHE A 371 46.95 57.64 -41.95
C PHE A 371 45.46 57.40 -42.17
N SER A 372 44.77 58.25 -42.95
CA SER A 372 43.36 58.04 -43.30
C SER A 372 43.12 56.85 -44.22
N SER A 373 44.09 56.42 -45.04
CA SER A 373 43.96 55.20 -45.85
C SER A 373 44.17 53.90 -45.04
N TYR A 374 44.50 54.00 -43.75
CA TYR A 374 44.71 52.88 -42.83
C TYR A 374 43.58 52.74 -41.80
N HIS A 375 42.50 53.52 -41.95
CA HIS A 375 41.27 53.40 -41.17
C HIS A 375 40.11 52.73 -41.93
N THR A 376 40.39 51.94 -42.97
CA THR A 376 39.47 50.85 -43.31
C THR A 376 39.74 49.72 -42.33
N GLU A 377 39.02 49.74 -41.21
CA GLU A 377 39.05 48.80 -40.09
C GLU A 377 38.77 47.32 -40.49
N ASP A 378 38.74 46.95 -41.77
CA ASP A 378 38.18 45.67 -42.22
C ASP A 378 39.13 44.47 -42.00
N GLU A 379 40.44 44.60 -42.24
CA GLU A 379 41.36 43.44 -42.14
C GLU A 379 41.75 43.11 -40.68
N SER A 380 42.03 44.12 -39.85
CA SER A 380 42.28 43.88 -38.42
C SER A 380 41.00 43.53 -37.65
N SER A 381 39.84 44.04 -38.08
CA SER A 381 38.57 43.62 -37.47
C SER A 381 38.18 42.22 -37.91
N GLN A 382 38.45 41.77 -39.15
CA GLN A 382 38.20 40.39 -39.53
C GLN A 382 39.07 39.40 -38.77
N GLU A 383 40.35 39.71 -38.54
CA GLU A 383 41.26 38.86 -37.78
C GLU A 383 40.88 38.83 -36.28
N ILE A 384 40.50 39.97 -35.70
CA ILE A 384 39.96 40.05 -34.33
C ILE A 384 38.58 39.38 -34.25
N ILE A 385 37.72 39.48 -35.27
CA ILE A 385 36.42 38.80 -35.34
C ILE A 385 36.62 37.29 -35.45
N GLU A 386 37.56 36.79 -36.25
CA GLU A 386 37.86 35.35 -36.33
C GLU A 386 38.48 34.83 -35.04
N LEU A 387 39.45 35.53 -34.43
CA LEU A 387 39.99 35.16 -33.12
C LEU A 387 38.94 35.23 -32.00
N THR A 388 38.05 36.23 -32.03
CA THR A 388 36.94 36.34 -31.07
C THR A 388 35.89 35.28 -31.32
N ARG A 389 35.65 34.87 -32.57
CA ARG A 389 34.71 33.80 -32.94
C ARG A 389 35.25 32.43 -32.57
N VAL A 390 36.55 32.18 -32.76
CA VAL A 390 37.22 30.95 -32.30
C VAL A 390 37.27 30.91 -30.77
N ASN A 391 37.54 32.02 -30.07
CA ASN A 391 37.47 32.06 -28.62
C ASN A 391 36.03 31.98 -28.07
N GLN A 392 35.03 32.51 -28.78
CA GLN A 392 33.63 32.35 -28.40
C GLN A 392 33.14 30.93 -28.64
N VAL A 393 33.54 30.28 -29.74
CA VAL A 393 33.27 28.85 -29.96
C VAL A 393 33.96 28.02 -28.88
N ASN A 394 35.23 28.27 -28.57
CA ASN A 394 35.93 27.57 -27.49
C ASN A 394 35.32 27.84 -26.10
N GLN A 395 34.80 29.05 -25.82
CA GLN A 395 34.12 29.36 -24.56
C GLN A 395 32.69 28.79 -24.50
N VAL A 396 31.99 28.70 -25.63
CA VAL A 396 30.70 28.02 -25.73
C VAL A 396 30.92 26.53 -25.55
N ASP A 397 31.90 25.94 -26.22
CA ASP A 397 32.28 24.55 -26.07
C ASP A 397 32.81 24.26 -24.66
N GLU A 398 33.59 25.14 -24.03
CA GLU A 398 34.00 24.97 -22.62
C GLU A 398 32.84 25.08 -21.64
N LYS A 399 31.89 26.00 -21.88
CA LYS A 399 30.67 26.10 -21.06
C LYS A 399 29.72 24.95 -21.30
N GLU A 400 29.66 24.45 -22.53
CA GLU A 400 28.83 23.31 -22.91
C GLU A 400 29.48 22.00 -22.43
N ILE A 401 30.81 21.89 -22.44
CA ILE A 401 31.58 20.81 -21.81
C ILE A 401 31.49 20.92 -20.28
N GLN A 402 31.52 22.11 -19.67
CA GLN A 402 31.29 22.27 -18.24
C GLN A 402 29.84 21.98 -17.85
N ALA A 403 28.88 22.38 -18.68
CA ALA A 403 27.47 22.04 -18.50
C ALA A 403 27.29 20.53 -18.67
N LEU A 404 27.82 19.92 -19.73
CA LEU A 404 27.81 18.47 -19.93
C LEU A 404 28.55 17.76 -18.81
N ASN A 405 29.69 18.25 -18.33
CA ASN A 405 30.41 17.63 -17.22
C ASN A 405 29.65 17.81 -15.91
N SER A 406 28.94 18.91 -15.71
CA SER A 406 28.06 19.08 -14.55
C SER A 406 26.80 18.23 -14.68
N THR A 407 26.26 18.03 -15.87
CA THR A 407 25.12 17.16 -16.15
C THR A 407 25.52 15.70 -16.08
N VAL A 408 26.67 15.32 -16.63
CA VAL A 408 27.28 13.99 -16.52
C VAL A 408 27.66 13.73 -15.09
N ARG A 409 28.23 14.69 -14.36
CA ARG A 409 28.50 14.54 -12.94
C ARG A 409 27.22 14.48 -12.12
N ASN A 410 26.17 15.24 -12.42
CA ASN A 410 24.87 15.13 -11.73
C ASN A 410 24.11 13.85 -12.13
N LEU A 411 24.28 13.35 -13.36
CA LEU A 411 23.76 12.08 -13.85
C LEU A 411 24.59 10.91 -13.34
N GLN A 412 25.88 11.10 -13.07
CA GLN A 412 26.78 10.12 -12.49
C GLN A 412 26.63 10.09 -10.97
N GLU A 413 26.58 11.23 -10.28
CA GLU A 413 26.23 11.37 -8.86
C GLU A 413 24.80 10.84 -8.66
N GLY A 414 23.86 11.24 -9.53
CA GLY A 414 22.53 10.66 -9.61
C GLY A 414 22.51 9.17 -9.90
N ALA A 415 23.36 8.64 -10.79
CA ALA A 415 23.44 7.20 -11.07
C ALA A 415 24.25 6.40 -10.03
N THR A 416 25.15 7.05 -9.27
CA THR A 416 25.93 6.41 -8.19
C THR A 416 25.18 6.42 -6.87
N GLU A 417 24.30 7.40 -6.64
CA GLU A 417 23.32 7.41 -5.55
C GLU A 417 22.07 6.59 -5.93
N GLN A 418 21.67 6.60 -7.22
CA GLN A 418 20.61 5.75 -7.79
C GLN A 418 21.18 4.60 -8.61
N ASN A 419 21.97 3.73 -7.98
CA ASN A 419 22.18 2.37 -8.51
C ASN A 419 20.91 1.50 -8.37
N GLU A 420 19.76 2.10 -8.09
CA GLU A 420 18.47 1.43 -8.13
C GLU A 420 18.01 1.32 -9.59
N PRO A 421 17.71 0.11 -10.08
CA PRO A 421 17.12 -0.08 -11.39
C PRO A 421 15.94 0.87 -11.59
N THR A 422 15.78 1.47 -12.78
CA THR A 422 14.69 2.43 -13.12
C THR A 422 13.30 1.93 -12.70
N LYS A 423 13.13 0.61 -12.61
CA LYS A 423 11.93 -0.07 -12.10
C LYS A 423 11.53 0.35 -10.68
N TRP A 424 12.48 0.71 -9.84
CA TRP A 424 12.28 1.00 -8.42
C TRP A 424 12.28 2.49 -8.09
N MET A 425 12.39 3.34 -9.10
CA MET A 425 12.36 4.78 -8.90
C MET A 425 10.98 5.18 -8.34
N PRO A 426 10.93 5.94 -7.24
CA PRO A 426 9.66 6.33 -6.63
C PRO A 426 8.84 7.19 -7.59
N GLU A 427 7.54 6.97 -7.60
CA GLU A 427 6.61 7.86 -8.29
C GLU A 427 6.65 9.27 -7.67
N PRO A 428 6.49 10.35 -8.45
CA PRO A 428 6.39 11.69 -7.88
C PRO A 428 5.28 11.77 -6.83
N VAL A 429 5.58 12.41 -5.68
CA VAL A 429 4.62 12.53 -4.57
C VAL A 429 3.29 13.14 -5.01
N ALA A 430 3.33 14.12 -5.93
CA ALA A 430 2.13 14.75 -6.47
C ALA A 430 1.19 13.74 -7.16
N ASP A 431 1.75 12.76 -7.88
CA ASP A 431 0.97 11.73 -8.58
C ASP A 431 0.40 10.71 -7.58
N ILE A 432 1.16 10.35 -6.53
CA ILE A 432 0.69 9.49 -5.43
C ILE A 432 -0.51 10.15 -4.73
N VAL A 433 -0.38 11.42 -4.35
CA VAL A 433 -1.46 12.21 -3.71
C VAL A 433 -2.68 12.28 -4.61
N LEU A 434 -2.49 12.58 -5.90
CA LEU A 434 -3.58 12.63 -6.87
C LEU A 434 -4.32 11.29 -6.99
N LYS A 435 -3.60 10.17 -7.04
CA LYS A 435 -4.24 8.84 -7.10
C LYS A 435 -4.99 8.50 -5.82
N LEU A 436 -4.47 8.86 -4.64
CA LEU A 436 -5.17 8.70 -3.36
C LEU A 436 -6.49 9.47 -3.37
N GLU A 437 -6.47 10.75 -3.77
CA GLU A 437 -7.67 11.58 -3.89
C GLU A 437 -8.68 11.02 -4.89
N GLN A 438 -8.22 10.56 -6.05
CA GLN A 438 -9.09 9.94 -7.07
C GLN A 438 -9.76 8.67 -6.54
N ASN A 439 -9.02 7.81 -5.84
CA ASN A 439 -9.60 6.59 -5.28
C ASN A 439 -10.56 6.87 -4.12
N LEU A 440 -10.29 7.89 -3.28
CA LEU A 440 -11.24 8.33 -2.25
C LEU A 440 -12.54 8.88 -2.87
N LYS A 441 -12.44 9.66 -3.95
CA LYS A 441 -13.61 10.13 -4.72
C LYS A 441 -14.39 8.96 -5.34
N ARG A 442 -13.72 7.90 -5.80
CA ARG A 442 -14.38 6.68 -6.30
C ARG A 442 -15.14 5.97 -5.19
N ILE A 443 -14.61 5.91 -3.96
CA ILE A 443 -15.34 5.40 -2.80
C ILE A 443 -16.59 6.24 -2.56
N GLU A 444 -16.48 7.57 -2.51
CA GLU A 444 -17.62 8.47 -2.33
C GLU A 444 -18.72 8.23 -3.38
N GLN A 445 -18.34 8.17 -4.65
CA GLN A 445 -19.26 7.92 -5.77
C GLN A 445 -19.92 6.55 -5.67
N TRP A 446 -19.16 5.51 -5.31
CA TRP A 446 -19.67 4.17 -5.10
C TRP A 446 -20.69 4.15 -3.95
N SER A 447 -20.37 4.82 -2.83
CA SER A 447 -21.28 4.90 -1.68
C SER A 447 -22.56 5.64 -2.01
N ARG A 448 -22.51 6.74 -2.77
CA ARG A 448 -23.72 7.44 -3.26
C ARG A 448 -24.58 6.58 -4.18
N LYS A 449 -23.95 5.76 -5.02
CA LYS A 449 -24.64 4.87 -5.97
C LYS A 449 -25.37 3.72 -5.25
N HIS A 450 -24.76 3.14 -4.22
CA HIS A 450 -25.21 1.87 -3.63
C HIS A 450 -25.79 1.98 -2.21
N ALA A 451 -25.65 3.12 -1.53
CA ALA A 451 -26.30 3.32 -0.23
C ALA A 451 -27.83 3.36 -0.36
N THR A 452 -28.51 2.95 0.72
CA THR A 452 -29.97 3.08 0.81
C THR A 452 -30.36 4.53 1.11
N ASP A 453 -31.56 4.94 0.65
CA ASP A 453 -32.16 6.24 0.99
C ASP A 453 -32.67 6.30 2.46
N SER A 454 -32.45 5.23 3.24
CA SER A 454 -32.90 5.14 4.62
C SER A 454 -32.10 6.10 5.49
N VAL A 455 -32.78 6.86 6.36
CA VAL A 455 -32.10 7.65 7.39
C VAL A 455 -31.57 6.70 8.46
N LEU A 456 -30.29 6.85 8.83
CA LEU A 456 -29.62 6.01 9.83
C LEU A 456 -30.43 5.96 11.13
N ASN A 457 -31.05 4.80 11.42
CA ASN A 457 -31.66 4.56 12.72
C ASN A 457 -30.55 4.31 13.74
N LYS A 458 -30.52 5.13 14.80
CA LYS A 458 -29.50 5.11 15.87
C LYS A 458 -29.27 3.72 16.48
N GLY A 459 -30.29 2.86 16.50
CA GLY A 459 -30.19 1.49 17.01
C GLY A 459 -29.36 0.53 16.13
N LEU A 460 -29.40 0.71 14.81
CA LEU A 460 -28.74 -0.15 13.82
C LEU A 460 -27.23 0.13 13.78
N VAL A 461 -26.87 1.42 13.79
CA VAL A 461 -25.48 1.88 13.86
C VAL A 461 -24.79 1.37 15.14
N LYS A 462 -25.46 1.46 16.30
CA LYS A 462 -24.98 0.91 17.56
C LYS A 462 -24.80 -0.62 17.52
N THR A 463 -25.68 -1.34 16.82
CA THR A 463 -25.62 -2.81 16.71
C THR A 463 -24.43 -3.24 15.86
N LEU A 464 -24.17 -2.57 14.74
CA LEU A 464 -22.93 -2.75 13.96
C LEU A 464 -21.68 -2.46 14.81
N PHE A 465 -21.73 -1.42 15.64
CA PHE A 465 -20.62 -1.05 16.51
C PHE A 465 -20.33 -2.04 17.65
N THR A 466 -21.26 -2.95 17.93
CA THR A 466 -21.13 -3.96 19.00
C THR A 466 -21.00 -5.40 18.48
N SER A 467 -21.13 -5.64 17.17
CA SER A 467 -20.97 -6.96 16.60
C SER A 467 -19.49 -7.34 16.66
N GLY A 468 -19.14 -8.42 17.34
CA GLY A 468 -17.76 -8.88 17.54
C GLY A 468 -17.09 -9.45 16.28
N ASN A 469 -17.40 -8.96 15.09
CA ASN A 469 -16.75 -9.40 13.84
C ASN A 469 -15.34 -8.79 13.76
N SER A 470 -14.37 -9.53 13.24
CA SER A 470 -12.96 -9.09 13.21
C SER A 470 -12.73 -7.82 12.37
N MET A 471 -13.58 -7.60 11.35
CA MET A 471 -13.66 -6.35 10.57
C MET A 471 -14.25 -5.19 11.38
N SER A 472 -15.19 -5.46 12.30
CA SER A 472 -15.73 -4.47 13.24
C SER A 472 -14.60 -3.86 14.07
N THR A 473 -13.64 -4.65 14.54
CA THR A 473 -12.45 -4.15 15.26
C THR A 473 -11.52 -3.25 14.44
N LEU A 474 -11.50 -3.38 13.11
CA LEU A 474 -10.70 -2.55 12.18
C LEU A 474 -11.45 -1.31 11.70
N LEU A 475 -12.77 -1.44 11.53
CA LEU A 475 -13.71 -0.36 11.20
C LEU A 475 -13.96 0.59 12.37
N ILE A 476 -13.72 0.13 13.61
CA ILE A 476 -14.22 0.78 14.81
C ILE A 476 -13.08 0.97 15.80
N ASP A 477 -12.45 2.13 15.74
CA ASP A 477 -11.81 2.67 16.93
C ASP A 477 -12.92 3.01 17.94
N ARG A 478 -12.67 2.71 19.22
CA ARG A 478 -13.62 2.91 20.34
C ARG A 478 -14.13 4.36 20.42
N SER A 479 -13.35 5.31 19.91
CA SER A 479 -13.67 6.73 19.78
C SER A 479 -14.84 7.04 18.81
N MET A 480 -15.05 6.22 17.78
CA MET A 480 -16.17 6.34 16.82
C MET A 480 -17.48 5.80 17.39
N ALA A 481 -17.40 4.73 18.20
CA ALA A 481 -18.53 4.22 18.96
C ALA A 481 -18.95 5.20 20.08
N GLU A 482 -17.99 5.94 20.67
CA GLU A 482 -18.22 6.99 21.67
C GLU A 482 -18.93 8.22 21.08
N THR A 483 -18.58 8.65 19.86
CA THR A 483 -19.30 9.73 19.15
C THR A 483 -20.73 9.31 18.77
N ALA A 484 -20.94 8.07 18.30
CA ALA A 484 -22.27 7.52 18.05
C ALA A 484 -23.14 7.37 19.34
N SER A 485 -22.51 7.23 20.50
CA SER A 485 -23.19 7.09 21.80
C SER A 485 -23.34 8.40 22.59
N SER A 486 -22.72 9.50 22.15
CA SER A 486 -22.81 10.83 22.75
C SER A 486 -24.19 11.51 22.62
N GLY A 487 -25.14 10.91 21.91
CA GLY A 487 -26.49 11.46 21.71
C GLY A 487 -26.59 12.51 20.59
N ALA A 488 -25.46 13.05 20.12
CA ALA A 488 -25.35 13.94 18.95
C ALA A 488 -25.38 13.16 17.63
N ALA A 489 -26.32 12.22 17.49
CA ALA A 489 -26.60 11.61 16.19
C ALA A 489 -27.39 12.61 15.35
N HIS A 490 -26.63 13.43 14.63
CA HIS A 490 -27.11 14.27 13.53
C HIS A 490 -27.51 13.38 12.35
N ASP A 491 -28.40 13.90 11.50
CA ASP A 491 -28.80 13.32 10.22
C ASP A 491 -27.58 13.27 9.28
N ILE A 492 -26.69 12.31 9.48
CA ILE A 492 -25.65 12.01 8.51
C ILE A 492 -26.25 11.11 7.45
N ASP A 493 -26.12 11.53 6.19
CA ASP A 493 -26.60 10.73 5.08
C ASP A 493 -25.96 9.33 5.09
N THR A 494 -26.75 8.29 4.81
CA THR A 494 -26.28 6.90 4.82
C THR A 494 -25.11 6.68 3.87
N TRP A 495 -25.10 7.35 2.70
CA TRP A 495 -23.98 7.26 1.77
C TRP A 495 -22.67 7.80 2.37
N LEU A 496 -22.73 8.81 3.24
CA LEU A 496 -21.54 9.41 3.86
C LEU A 496 -20.99 8.48 4.96
N PHE A 497 -21.86 7.83 5.72
CA PHE A 497 -21.47 6.78 6.66
C PHE A 497 -20.83 5.57 5.96
N VAL A 498 -21.41 5.12 4.85
CA VAL A 498 -20.84 4.04 4.03
C VAL A 498 -19.48 4.44 3.46
N SER A 499 -19.35 5.67 2.95
CA SER A 499 -18.09 6.21 2.43
C SER A 499 -17.01 6.22 3.50
N MET A 500 -17.39 6.60 4.72
CA MET A 500 -16.50 6.58 5.88
C MET A 500 -15.97 5.18 6.20
N ALA A 501 -16.87 4.21 6.36
CA ALA A 501 -16.49 2.84 6.68
C ALA A 501 -15.55 2.24 5.63
N ILE A 502 -15.86 2.44 4.34
CA ILE A 502 -15.06 1.90 3.24
C ILE A 502 -13.70 2.61 3.14
N SER A 503 -13.65 3.93 3.34
CA SER A 503 -12.40 4.68 3.35
C SER A 503 -11.49 4.22 4.49
N ALA A 504 -12.04 3.94 5.67
CA ALA A 504 -11.30 3.39 6.78
C ALA A 504 -10.69 2.02 6.45
N VAL A 505 -11.44 1.11 5.81
CA VAL A 505 -10.93 -0.20 5.37
C VAL A 505 -9.85 -0.05 4.32
N ALA A 506 -10.08 0.74 3.27
CA ALA A 506 -9.10 0.94 2.20
C ALA A 506 -7.78 1.50 2.74
N LEU A 507 -7.86 2.53 3.59
CA LEU A 507 -6.66 3.16 4.10
C LEU A 507 -5.98 2.32 5.18
N HIS A 508 -6.68 1.83 6.20
CA HIS A 508 -6.01 1.08 7.27
C HIS A 508 -5.61 -0.35 6.89
N CYS A 509 -6.46 -1.08 6.15
CA CYS A 509 -6.23 -2.50 5.86
C CYS A 509 -5.40 -2.74 4.59
N ILE A 510 -5.23 -1.74 3.73
CA ILE A 510 -4.47 -1.86 2.48
C ILE A 510 -3.30 -0.87 2.46
N ILE A 511 -3.56 0.43 2.55
CA ILE A 511 -2.47 1.44 2.49
C ILE A 511 -1.59 1.40 3.74
N GLY A 512 -2.19 1.28 4.92
CA GLY A 512 -1.49 1.28 6.22
C GLY A 512 -0.93 -0.07 6.64
N ASP A 513 -1.29 -1.17 5.97
CA ASP A 513 -0.74 -2.50 6.25
C ASP A 513 0.32 -2.86 5.20
N PRO A 514 1.62 -2.81 5.52
CA PRO A 514 2.68 -3.23 4.62
C PRO A 514 2.62 -4.72 4.28
N PHE A 515 1.79 -5.54 4.93
CA PHE A 515 1.65 -6.96 4.64
C PHE A 515 0.23 -7.33 4.22
N PHE A 516 -0.56 -6.37 3.72
CA PHE A 516 -1.94 -6.62 3.28
C PHE A 516 -2.03 -7.80 2.28
N ALA A 517 -1.04 -7.96 1.40
CA ALA A 517 -0.96 -9.01 0.39
C ALA A 517 -0.49 -10.37 0.93
N PHE A 518 -0.38 -10.53 2.25
CA PHE A 518 0.05 -11.77 2.91
C PHE A 518 -1.09 -12.48 3.64
N HIS A 519 -2.31 -11.96 3.56
CA HIS A 519 -3.50 -12.55 4.21
C HIS A 519 -4.28 -13.49 3.29
N GLY A 520 -3.60 -14.32 2.49
CA GLY A 520 -4.25 -15.28 1.59
C GLY A 520 -4.96 -16.42 2.32
N ASP A 521 -5.70 -17.25 1.57
CA ASP A 521 -6.31 -18.47 2.12
C ASP A 521 -5.20 -19.44 2.54
N GLU A 522 -5.19 -19.82 3.82
CA GLU A 522 -4.20 -20.74 4.40
C GLU A 522 -4.23 -22.12 3.73
N ASN A 523 -5.34 -22.48 3.08
CA ASN A 523 -5.49 -23.73 2.33
C ASN A 523 -4.96 -23.65 0.89
N ASP A 524 -4.70 -22.45 0.35
CA ASP A 524 -4.16 -22.25 -0.99
C ASP A 524 -2.65 -22.02 -0.94
N THR A 525 -1.88 -23.07 -1.23
CA THR A 525 -0.40 -23.03 -1.26
C THR A 525 0.19 -22.13 -2.35
N SER A 526 -0.66 -21.58 -3.23
CA SER A 526 -0.26 -20.57 -4.22
C SER A 526 -0.46 -19.13 -3.74
N MET A 527 -0.87 -18.92 -2.48
CA MET A 527 -1.00 -17.62 -1.83
C MET A 527 -0.07 -17.51 -0.62
N PHE A 528 0.15 -16.28 -0.15
CA PHE A 528 0.84 -16.04 1.11
C PHE A 528 -0.09 -16.30 2.30
N SER A 529 0.42 -16.91 3.37
CA SER A 529 -0.34 -17.20 4.60
C SER A 529 -0.27 -16.05 5.60
N ALA A 530 -1.42 -15.76 6.23
CA ALA A 530 -1.56 -14.72 7.26
C ALA A 530 -0.62 -14.90 8.45
N ILE A 531 -0.30 -16.16 8.83
CA ILE A 531 0.63 -16.47 9.93
C ILE A 531 2.02 -15.89 9.63
N ASN A 532 2.47 -15.97 8.37
CA ASN A 532 3.76 -15.40 7.96
C ASN A 532 3.72 -13.87 8.02
N ALA A 533 2.60 -13.25 7.62
CA ALA A 533 2.40 -11.80 7.68
C ALA A 533 2.61 -11.26 9.10
N VAL A 534 1.96 -11.89 10.08
CA VAL A 534 2.03 -11.46 11.49
C VAL A 534 3.46 -11.59 12.03
N GLY A 535 4.14 -12.70 11.75
CA GLY A 535 5.53 -12.90 12.18
C GLY A 535 6.49 -11.87 11.58
N ILE A 536 6.36 -11.59 10.28
CA ILE A 536 7.19 -10.60 9.56
C ILE A 536 6.92 -9.19 10.10
N ALA A 537 5.65 -8.83 10.27
CA ALA A 537 5.25 -7.53 10.81
C ALA A 537 5.82 -7.30 12.23
N TYR A 538 5.75 -8.32 13.10
CA TYR A 538 6.32 -8.25 14.44
C TYR A 538 7.83 -8.00 14.41
N VAL A 539 8.57 -8.72 13.56
CA VAL A 539 10.02 -8.54 13.44
C VAL A 539 10.38 -7.13 12.95
N ILE A 540 9.67 -6.61 11.94
CA ILE A 540 9.86 -5.23 11.44
C ILE A 540 9.59 -4.21 12.52
N GLN A 541 8.51 -4.40 13.28
CA GLN A 541 8.14 -3.50 14.36
C GLN A 541 9.22 -3.47 15.45
N GLU A 542 9.72 -4.64 15.86
CA GLU A 542 10.80 -4.75 16.86
C GLU A 542 12.09 -4.07 16.38
N ILE A 543 12.48 -4.27 15.11
CA ILE A 543 13.63 -3.56 14.52
C ILE A 543 13.37 -2.04 14.55
N GLY A 544 12.15 -1.61 14.19
CA GLY A 544 11.77 -0.20 14.11
C GLY A 544 11.79 0.55 15.45
N LEU A 545 11.72 -0.15 16.58
CA LEU A 545 11.88 0.45 17.91
C LEU A 545 13.30 0.98 18.16
N GLY A 546 14.32 0.31 17.58
CA GLY A 546 15.73 0.69 17.72
C GLY A 546 16.31 1.38 16.48
N ASP A 547 15.85 0.99 15.29
CA ASP A 547 16.35 1.43 14.00
C ASP A 547 15.21 1.51 12.96
N LYS A 548 14.59 2.70 12.86
CA LYS A 548 13.54 2.96 11.87
C LYS A 548 14.03 2.85 10.43
N GLU A 549 15.27 3.22 10.17
CA GLU A 549 15.85 3.20 8.83
C GLU A 549 16.07 1.76 8.37
N GLY A 550 16.75 0.96 9.20
CA GLY A 550 16.97 -0.46 8.95
C GLY A 550 15.66 -1.25 8.82
N SER A 551 14.66 -0.94 9.66
CA SER A 551 13.33 -1.57 9.59
C SER A 551 12.65 -1.35 8.23
N ASN A 552 12.57 -0.10 7.76
CA ASN A 552 11.95 0.22 6.47
C ASN A 552 12.79 -0.24 5.28
N ALA A 553 14.12 -0.20 5.38
CA ALA A 553 15.02 -0.76 4.37
C ALA A 553 14.80 -2.28 4.19
N TRP A 554 14.64 -3.01 5.30
CA TRP A 554 14.37 -4.44 5.26
C TRP A 554 13.01 -4.76 4.65
N ARG A 555 11.95 -4.04 5.06
CA ARG A 555 10.62 -4.14 4.44
C ARG A 555 10.69 -3.89 2.93
N CYS A 556 11.31 -2.79 2.52
CA CYS A 556 11.50 -2.43 1.12
C CYS A 556 12.22 -3.55 0.35
N GLN A 557 13.28 -4.11 0.91
CA GLN A 557 14.04 -5.19 0.27
C GLN A 557 13.21 -6.47 0.13
N LEU A 558 12.41 -6.83 1.14
CA LEU A 558 11.49 -7.97 1.08
C LEU A 558 10.52 -7.85 -0.10
N PHE A 559 9.88 -6.69 -0.27
CA PHE A 559 8.98 -6.42 -1.39
C PHE A 559 9.69 -6.54 -2.75
N ARG A 560 10.88 -5.95 -2.86
CA ARG A 560 11.68 -6.00 -4.09
C ARG A 560 12.13 -7.41 -4.44
N LEU A 561 12.46 -8.24 -3.44
CA LEU A 561 12.81 -9.65 -3.62
C LEU A 561 11.63 -10.46 -4.14
N ILE A 562 10.43 -10.25 -3.57
CA ILE A 562 9.21 -10.91 -4.04
C ILE A 562 8.93 -10.55 -5.50
N GLU A 563 9.10 -9.28 -5.88
CA GLU A 563 8.83 -8.86 -7.25
C GLU A 563 9.90 -9.27 -8.27
N ALA A 564 11.13 -9.51 -7.81
CA ALA A 564 12.24 -9.96 -8.63
C ALA A 564 12.21 -11.48 -8.91
N SER A 565 11.33 -12.25 -8.27
CA SER A 565 11.23 -13.69 -8.50
C SER A 565 10.69 -13.98 -9.91
N THR A 566 11.56 -14.29 -10.87
CA THR A 566 11.19 -14.61 -12.27
C THR A 566 11.45 -16.06 -12.66
N THR A 567 11.99 -16.89 -11.78
CA THR A 567 12.35 -18.29 -12.10
C THR A 567 11.12 -19.19 -12.14
N HIS A 568 10.99 -19.96 -13.23
CA HIS A 568 9.87 -20.86 -13.54
C HIS A 568 9.80 -22.13 -12.68
N GLU A 569 10.81 -22.43 -11.86
CA GLU A 569 11.00 -23.77 -11.27
C GLU A 569 10.44 -23.92 -9.85
N THR A 570 10.13 -22.83 -9.15
CA THR A 570 9.42 -22.82 -7.86
C THR A 570 8.55 -21.57 -7.78
N GLY A 571 7.29 -21.72 -7.34
CA GLY A 571 6.21 -20.74 -7.39
C GLY A 571 6.64 -19.27 -7.46
N ASN A 572 6.31 -18.63 -8.58
CA ASN A 572 6.59 -17.21 -8.83
C ASN A 572 5.93 -16.36 -7.71
N LEU A 573 6.73 -15.89 -6.75
CA LEU A 573 6.26 -15.15 -5.57
C LEU A 573 5.56 -13.84 -5.97
N LYS A 574 5.99 -13.20 -7.05
CA LYS A 574 5.26 -12.05 -7.64
C LYS A 574 3.84 -12.43 -8.04
N TYR A 575 3.65 -13.59 -8.68
CA TYR A 575 2.32 -14.08 -9.01
C TYR A 575 1.51 -14.40 -7.75
N GLN A 576 2.13 -15.01 -6.73
CA GLN A 576 1.46 -15.28 -5.46
C GLN A 576 1.01 -13.98 -4.76
N ALA A 577 1.88 -12.97 -4.72
CA ALA A 577 1.56 -11.63 -4.18
C ALA A 577 0.37 -11.01 -4.90
N ALA A 578 0.41 -10.95 -6.24
CA ALA A 578 -0.66 -10.38 -7.05
C ALA A 578 -1.98 -11.14 -6.88
N LYS A 579 -1.92 -12.48 -6.87
CA LYS A 579 -3.09 -13.33 -6.63
C LYS A 579 -3.67 -13.09 -5.23
N THR A 580 -2.82 -13.01 -4.22
CA THR A 580 -3.24 -12.77 -2.83
C THR A 580 -3.85 -11.38 -2.68
N GLY A 581 -3.24 -10.34 -3.27
CA GLY A 581 -3.79 -8.98 -3.28
C GLY A 581 -5.18 -8.90 -3.92
N CYS A 582 -5.39 -9.62 -5.03
CA CYS A 582 -6.70 -9.73 -5.69
C CYS A 582 -7.74 -10.43 -4.80
N GLU A 583 -7.37 -11.54 -4.17
CA GLU A 583 -8.26 -12.27 -3.26
C GLU A 583 -8.61 -11.43 -2.03
N VAL A 584 -7.63 -10.77 -1.41
CA VAL A 584 -7.85 -9.88 -0.27
C VAL A 584 -8.78 -8.73 -0.65
N SER A 585 -8.60 -8.11 -1.82
CA SER A 585 -9.46 -7.03 -2.31
C SER A 585 -10.91 -7.51 -2.51
N ALA A 586 -11.11 -8.67 -3.16
CA ALA A 586 -12.43 -9.25 -3.35
C ALA A 586 -13.10 -9.64 -2.02
N ARG A 587 -12.32 -10.22 -1.10
CA ARG A 587 -12.78 -10.63 0.22
C ARG A 587 -13.16 -9.43 1.09
N LEU A 588 -12.36 -8.36 1.12
CA LEU A 588 -12.69 -7.13 1.83
C LEU A 588 -13.95 -6.48 1.29
N ALA A 589 -14.11 -6.42 -0.04
CA ALA A 589 -15.30 -5.88 -0.68
C ALA A 589 -16.55 -6.66 -0.27
N LYS A 590 -16.49 -7.99 -0.34
CA LYS A 590 -17.58 -8.87 0.09
C LYS A 590 -17.94 -8.66 1.57
N HIS A 591 -16.96 -8.63 2.47
CA HIS A 591 -17.21 -8.38 3.89
C HIS A 591 -17.83 -7.01 4.13
N CYS A 592 -17.30 -5.93 3.54
CA CYS A 592 -17.88 -4.59 3.65
C CYS A 592 -19.36 -4.58 3.23
N THR A 593 -19.69 -5.22 2.10
CA THR A 593 -21.07 -5.26 1.60
C THR A 593 -22.02 -6.10 2.47
N LEU A 594 -21.52 -7.19 3.08
CA LEU A 594 -22.32 -8.05 3.94
C LEU A 594 -22.51 -7.43 5.33
N ASP A 595 -21.46 -6.87 5.90
CA ASP A 595 -21.49 -6.24 7.23
C ASP A 595 -22.33 -4.95 7.22
N MET A 596 -22.49 -4.29 6.06
CA MET A 596 -23.33 -3.09 5.90
C MET A 596 -24.61 -3.33 5.11
N VAL A 597 -25.13 -4.57 5.11
CA VAL A 597 -26.33 -4.95 4.33
C VAL A 597 -27.55 -4.06 4.60
N ASP A 598 -27.69 -3.54 5.82
CA ASP A 598 -28.81 -2.66 6.21
C ASP A 598 -28.68 -1.23 5.65
N PHE A 599 -27.49 -0.85 5.19
CA PHE A 599 -27.14 0.50 4.71
C PHE A 599 -26.88 0.54 3.21
N LEU A 600 -26.86 -0.62 2.57
CA LEU A 600 -26.55 -0.81 1.16
C LEU A 600 -27.71 -1.46 0.43
N ASN A 601 -27.79 -1.23 -0.88
CA ASN A 601 -28.50 -2.08 -1.82
C ASN A 601 -27.50 -3.10 -2.37
N PRO A 602 -27.22 -4.21 -1.65
CA PRO A 602 -26.18 -5.15 -2.05
C PRO A 602 -26.53 -5.79 -3.40
N SER A 603 -25.59 -5.73 -4.33
CA SER A 603 -25.68 -6.42 -5.60
C SER A 603 -24.31 -7.00 -5.96
N THR A 604 -24.30 -8.02 -6.82
CA THR A 604 -23.04 -8.56 -7.35
C THR A 604 -22.22 -7.46 -8.05
N GLU A 605 -22.90 -6.52 -8.71
CA GLU A 605 -22.26 -5.34 -9.32
C GLU A 605 -21.58 -4.46 -8.26
N ALA A 606 -22.27 -4.15 -7.16
CA ALA A 606 -21.71 -3.35 -6.07
C ALA A 606 -20.43 -3.97 -5.49
N VAL A 607 -20.44 -5.30 -5.27
CA VAL A 607 -19.28 -6.05 -4.77
C VAL A 607 -18.12 -5.99 -5.75
N VAL A 608 -18.37 -6.21 -7.04
CA VAL A 608 -17.32 -6.19 -8.08
C VAL A 608 -16.74 -4.79 -8.25
N GLU A 609 -17.56 -3.74 -8.26
CA GLU A 609 -17.10 -2.36 -8.33
C GLU A 609 -16.23 -1.98 -7.13
N LEU A 610 -16.63 -2.39 -5.92
CA LEU A 610 -15.85 -2.14 -4.70
C LEU A 610 -14.54 -2.94 -4.70
N ALA A 611 -14.57 -4.20 -5.14
CA ALA A 611 -13.36 -5.02 -5.29
C ALA A 611 -12.35 -4.36 -6.25
N ASN A 612 -12.82 -3.75 -7.34
CA ASN A 612 -11.96 -3.00 -8.27
C ASN A 612 -11.39 -1.73 -7.66
N ILE A 613 -12.12 -1.06 -6.76
CA ILE A 613 -11.59 0.09 -6.01
C ILE A 613 -10.50 -0.39 -5.04
N PHE A 614 -10.73 -1.45 -4.27
CA PHE A 614 -9.73 -2.02 -3.37
C PHE A 614 -8.52 -2.58 -4.10
N GLN A 615 -8.70 -3.18 -5.28
CA GLN A 615 -7.57 -3.61 -6.12
C GLN A 615 -6.69 -2.42 -6.52
N ALA A 616 -7.27 -1.27 -6.85
CA ALA A 616 -6.49 -0.07 -7.16
C ALA A 616 -5.70 0.45 -5.95
N TYR A 617 -6.24 0.31 -4.73
CA TYR A 617 -5.49 0.56 -3.49
C TYR A 617 -4.37 -0.47 -3.28
N ALA A 618 -4.62 -1.75 -3.56
CA ALA A 618 -3.63 -2.82 -3.43
C ALA A 618 -2.44 -2.61 -4.37
N ASP A 619 -2.70 -2.29 -5.65
CA ASP A 619 -1.65 -2.02 -6.64
C ASP A 619 -0.79 -0.81 -6.25
N MET A 620 -1.44 0.23 -5.72
CA MET A 620 -0.76 1.40 -5.18
C MET A 620 0.06 1.05 -3.93
N ALA A 621 -0.54 0.40 -2.94
CA ALA A 621 0.11 0.02 -1.68
C ALA A 621 1.35 -0.83 -1.95
N TRP A 622 1.30 -1.79 -2.87
CA TRP A 622 2.45 -2.58 -3.27
C TRP A 622 3.63 -1.70 -3.73
N SER A 623 3.35 -0.74 -4.61
CA SER A 623 4.37 0.17 -5.16
C SER A 623 4.95 1.09 -4.09
N LEU A 624 4.10 1.55 -3.16
CA LEU A 624 4.50 2.40 -2.04
C LEU A 624 5.37 1.64 -1.03
N TRP A 625 4.99 0.42 -0.68
CA TRP A 625 5.74 -0.45 0.23
C TRP A 625 6.95 -1.14 -0.42
N ALA A 626 7.18 -0.94 -1.71
CA ALA A 626 8.45 -1.25 -2.36
C ALA A 626 9.50 -0.11 -2.23
N GLN A 627 9.15 0.99 -1.56
CA GLN A 627 10.01 2.13 -1.23
C GLN A 627 10.32 2.17 0.27
N LYS A 628 11.26 3.00 0.73
CA LYS A 628 11.70 3.03 2.14
C LYS A 628 10.94 4.02 3.04
N TRP A 629 9.94 4.74 2.54
CA TRP A 629 9.09 5.59 3.39
C TRP A 629 8.37 4.77 4.46
N HIS A 630 7.99 5.41 5.56
CA HIS A 630 7.08 4.84 6.54
C HIS A 630 5.72 5.53 6.45
N ILE A 631 4.66 4.76 6.19
CA ILE A 631 3.30 5.27 5.99
C ILE A 631 2.47 4.92 7.23
N ASP A 632 1.90 5.95 7.84
CA ASP A 632 0.96 5.87 8.95
C ASP A 632 -0.41 6.38 8.51
N VAL A 633 -1.44 5.57 8.72
CA VAL A 633 -2.83 6.01 8.58
C VAL A 633 -3.35 6.37 9.97
N LEU A 634 -3.63 7.64 10.20
CA LEU A 634 -3.97 8.15 11.54
C LEU A 634 -5.42 7.81 11.90
N ARG A 635 -5.57 6.98 12.95
CA ARG A 635 -6.85 6.77 13.63
C ARG A 635 -7.27 8.04 14.39
N PRO A 636 -8.56 8.24 14.71
CA PRO A 636 -9.02 9.43 15.42
C PRO A 636 -8.27 9.70 16.74
N ALA A 637 -7.95 8.65 17.53
CA ALA A 637 -7.17 8.81 18.75
C ALA A 637 -5.74 9.32 18.49
N ALA A 638 -5.09 8.81 17.44
CA ALA A 638 -3.75 9.24 17.04
C ALA A 638 -3.77 10.68 16.47
N LEU A 639 -4.81 11.02 15.71
CA LEU A 639 -5.04 12.37 15.21
C LEU A 639 -5.23 13.37 16.36
N ASN A 640 -6.03 13.02 17.36
CA ASN A 640 -6.22 13.85 18.56
C ASN A 640 -4.90 14.05 19.33
N SER A 641 -4.10 12.99 19.47
CA SER A 641 -2.77 13.06 20.08
C SER A 641 -1.80 13.99 19.32
N LYS A 642 -1.80 13.92 17.97
CA LYS A 642 -1.00 14.81 17.11
C LYS A 642 -1.36 16.28 17.28
N LEU A 643 -2.64 16.57 17.46
CA LEU A 643 -3.15 17.93 17.64
C LEU A 643 -3.01 18.45 19.08
N GLN A 644 -2.64 17.58 20.02
CA GLN A 644 -2.48 17.90 21.45
C GLN A 644 -3.75 18.48 22.08
N THR A 645 -4.92 18.05 21.60
CA THR A 645 -6.22 18.51 22.06
C THR A 645 -6.88 17.49 22.99
N GLN A 646 -7.68 17.97 23.95
CA GLN A 646 -8.46 17.07 24.81
C GLN A 646 -9.65 16.46 24.06
N ARG A 647 -10.22 17.20 23.12
CA ARG A 647 -11.29 16.78 22.20
C ARG A 647 -10.86 17.08 20.78
N LEU A 648 -11.30 16.23 19.83
CA LEU A 648 -10.98 16.43 18.43
C LEU A 648 -11.80 17.60 17.89
N GLU A 649 -11.16 18.74 17.65
CA GLU A 649 -11.78 19.97 17.14
C GLU A 649 -11.26 20.29 15.74
N TYR A 650 -12.15 20.79 14.88
CA TYR A 650 -11.79 21.25 13.55
C TYR A 650 -11.05 22.58 13.61
N ARG A 651 -10.00 22.70 12.80
CA ARG A 651 -9.29 23.95 12.57
C ARG A 651 -8.88 24.06 11.11
N SER A 652 -9.25 25.16 10.46
CA SER A 652 -8.92 25.49 9.08
C SER A 652 -7.40 25.55 8.82
N ASP A 653 -6.61 25.91 9.83
CA ASP A 653 -5.14 25.95 9.79
C ASP A 653 -4.46 24.60 10.05
N SER A 654 -5.23 23.53 10.26
CA SER A 654 -4.66 22.22 10.57
C SER A 654 -3.94 21.61 9.36
N PRO A 655 -2.69 21.14 9.53
CA PRO A 655 -1.99 20.43 8.46
C PRO A 655 -2.54 19.00 8.27
N TYR A 656 -3.36 18.48 9.19
CA TYR A 656 -3.78 17.08 9.22
C TYR A 656 -5.24 16.83 8.82
N MET A 657 -6.07 17.86 8.72
CA MET A 657 -7.49 17.67 8.42
C MET A 657 -8.05 18.77 7.51
N ASP A 658 -9.08 18.41 6.76
CA ASP A 658 -9.91 19.30 5.96
C ASP A 658 -11.39 19.01 6.26
N ALA A 659 -12.24 20.03 6.11
CA ALA A 659 -13.67 19.86 6.23
C ALA A 659 -14.24 19.09 5.03
N HIS A 660 -15.24 18.24 5.28
CA HIS A 660 -15.99 17.59 4.21
C HIS A 660 -16.69 18.63 3.29
N SER A 661 -16.81 18.31 2.00
CA SER A 661 -17.33 19.24 0.96
C SER A 661 -18.74 19.77 1.22
N LEU A 662 -19.55 19.04 1.97
CA LEU A 662 -20.88 19.49 2.40
C LEU A 662 -20.83 20.74 3.30
N HIS A 663 -19.70 21.03 3.95
CA HIS A 663 -19.49 22.24 4.74
C HIS A 663 -19.10 23.46 3.90
N PHE A 664 -18.85 23.31 2.60
CA PHE A 664 -18.35 24.40 1.75
C PHE A 664 -19.28 25.61 1.70
N HIS A 665 -20.59 25.41 1.75
CA HIS A 665 -21.55 26.53 1.79
C HIS A 665 -21.37 27.46 3.01
N VAL A 666 -20.86 26.92 4.13
CA VAL A 666 -20.54 27.71 5.34
C VAL A 666 -19.16 28.34 5.21
N LEU A 667 -18.19 27.59 4.67
CA LEU A 667 -16.79 28.00 4.55
C LEU A 667 -16.51 29.00 3.41
N GLU A 668 -17.38 29.08 2.40
CA GLU A 668 -17.28 30.05 1.30
C GLU A 668 -17.32 31.50 1.79
N ASN A 669 -18.07 31.76 2.88
CA ASN A 669 -18.22 33.10 3.43
C ASN A 669 -17.15 33.44 4.47
N ASP A 670 -16.67 32.43 5.21
CA ASP A 670 -15.64 32.55 6.22
C ASP A 670 -14.93 31.19 6.39
N GLU A 671 -13.68 31.11 5.95
CA GLU A 671 -12.85 29.90 6.04
C GLU A 671 -12.70 29.38 7.49
N LYS A 672 -12.91 30.26 8.48
CA LYS A 672 -12.80 29.94 9.92
C LYS A 672 -14.13 29.72 10.61
N ALA A 673 -15.26 29.73 9.88
CA ALA A 673 -16.60 29.62 10.46
C ALA A 673 -16.81 28.35 11.31
N LEU A 674 -16.02 27.30 11.06
CA LEU A 674 -16.10 26.02 11.74
C LEU A 674 -14.91 25.78 12.70
N ASP A 675 -13.99 26.73 12.86
CA ASP A 675 -12.86 26.60 13.77
C ASP A 675 -13.36 26.41 15.23
N GLY A 676 -12.78 25.42 15.93
CA GLY A 676 -13.15 25.05 17.30
C GLY A 676 -14.44 24.23 17.40
N LYS A 677 -15.08 23.86 16.28
CA LYS A 677 -16.20 22.91 16.30
C LYS A 677 -15.69 21.51 16.57
N GLU A 678 -16.44 20.76 17.38
CA GLU A 678 -16.15 19.35 17.63
C GLU A 678 -16.28 18.54 16.34
N VAL A 679 -15.28 17.71 16.06
CA VAL A 679 -15.34 16.73 14.97
C VAL A 679 -16.22 15.58 15.41
N LEU A 680 -17.37 15.45 14.76
CA LEU A 680 -18.32 14.39 15.04
C LEU A 680 -17.93 13.08 14.37
N GLN A 681 -17.41 13.14 13.15
CA GLN A 681 -16.95 11.97 12.40
C GLN A 681 -15.73 12.28 11.54
N VAL A 682 -14.85 11.28 11.39
CA VAL A 682 -13.73 11.30 10.43
C VAL A 682 -14.16 10.47 9.22
N ILE A 683 -14.54 11.14 8.12
CA ILE A 683 -15.02 10.52 6.89
C ILE A 683 -13.89 9.81 6.13
N SER A 684 -12.69 10.37 6.13
CA SER A 684 -11.52 9.68 5.57
C SER A 684 -10.33 9.90 6.50
N PRO A 685 -9.62 8.86 6.94
CA PRO A 685 -8.41 8.98 7.74
C PRO A 685 -7.30 9.79 7.06
N ALA A 686 -6.44 10.45 7.85
CA ALA A 686 -5.23 11.08 7.32
C ALA A 686 -4.18 10.01 6.97
N VAL A 687 -3.49 10.20 5.84
CA VAL A 687 -2.33 9.41 5.43
C VAL A 687 -1.09 10.28 5.60
N VAL A 688 -0.23 9.86 6.51
CA VAL A 688 0.96 10.57 6.95
C VAL A 688 2.18 9.73 6.64
N VAL A 689 3.23 10.37 6.14
CA VAL A 689 4.44 9.68 5.72
C VAL A 689 5.66 10.30 6.37
N THR A 690 6.52 9.45 6.91
CA THR A 690 7.82 9.85 7.46
C THR A 690 8.95 9.23 6.67
N GLY A 691 10.02 10.01 6.51
CA GLY A 691 11.18 9.64 5.72
C GLY A 691 11.01 9.84 4.21
N THR A 692 12.11 9.73 3.48
CA THR A 692 12.18 9.81 2.02
C THR A 692 12.14 8.43 1.38
N ALA A 693 11.96 8.38 0.05
CA ALA A 693 12.03 7.15 -0.72
C ALA A 693 13.34 6.38 -0.56
N ASP A 694 14.44 7.13 -0.40
CA ASP A 694 15.78 6.59 -0.24
C ASP A 694 16.08 6.11 1.18
N GLY A 695 15.15 6.37 2.11
CA GLY A 695 15.21 5.92 3.50
C GLY A 695 15.92 6.90 4.43
N ASN A 696 15.88 8.20 4.14
CA ASN A 696 16.46 9.24 4.99
C ASN A 696 15.37 10.09 5.66
N ASP A 697 15.72 10.97 6.61
CA ASP A 697 14.84 12.01 7.18
C ASP A 697 13.52 11.53 7.83
N TYR A 698 13.52 10.41 8.55
CA TYR A 698 12.32 9.95 9.30
C TYR A 698 11.84 10.88 10.43
N THR A 699 12.57 11.96 10.69
CA THR A 699 12.14 13.04 11.59
C THR A 699 11.16 14.00 10.90
N ARG A 700 11.16 14.06 9.57
CA ARG A 700 10.26 14.91 8.80
C ARG A 700 9.02 14.13 8.41
N GLU A 701 7.89 14.79 8.63
CA GLU A 701 6.57 14.25 8.34
C GLU A 701 5.95 15.01 7.16
N THR A 702 5.31 14.26 6.26
CA THR A 702 4.57 14.80 5.11
C THR A 702 3.18 14.20 5.11
N VAL A 703 2.16 15.04 4.94
CA VAL A 703 0.76 14.59 4.83
C VAL A 703 0.46 14.35 3.36
N TRP A 704 0.20 13.10 2.97
CA TRP A 704 -0.21 12.76 1.61
C TRP A 704 -1.72 12.87 1.41
N ALA A 705 -2.49 12.60 2.46
CA ALA A 705 -3.92 12.87 2.48
C ALA A 705 -4.31 13.39 3.86
N LYS A 706 -5.00 14.53 3.91
CA LYS A 706 -5.57 15.05 5.15
C LYS A 706 -6.81 14.24 5.54
N ALA A 707 -7.08 14.16 6.84
CA ALA A 707 -8.32 13.60 7.32
C ALA A 707 -9.50 14.46 6.88
N VAL A 708 -10.52 13.87 6.28
CA VAL A 708 -11.76 14.60 5.94
C VAL A 708 -12.73 14.44 7.10
N VAL A 709 -13.19 15.56 7.67
CA VAL A 709 -13.99 15.56 8.91
C VAL A 709 -15.38 16.19 8.75
N TRP A 710 -16.31 15.73 9.58
CA TRP A 710 -17.70 16.20 9.64
C TRP A 710 -18.01 16.79 11.02
N MET A 711 -18.56 18.00 11.05
CA MET A 711 -18.85 18.77 12.28
C MET A 711 -20.36 18.97 12.55
N GLY A 712 -21.26 18.40 11.74
CA GLY A 712 -22.71 18.47 11.95
C GLY A 712 -23.47 19.40 11.01
#